data_AF-A0A842IPH0-F1
#
_entry.id   AF-A0A842IPH0-F1
#
_cell.length_a   1.000
_cell.length_b   1.000
_cell.length_c   1.000
_cell.angle_alpha   90.00
_cell.angle_beta   90.00
_cell.angle_gamma   90.00
#
_symmetry.space_group_name_H-M   'P 1'
#
loop_
_entity.id
_entity.type
_entity.pdbx_description
1 polymer ?
#
loop_
_entity_poly.entity_id
_entity_poly.type
_entity_poly.pdbx_seq_one_letter_code
_entity_poly.pdbx_strand_id
1 'polypeptide(L)'
;MKKKTLSLMLMQLALATLPIFSQNSLQSTTYGELIISYLENQKSKFDFLEEDLKDLVVANTYYSKNTDITQVYINQTFDNIRIFNAISSIAIKNDKVFYYSNRFLSSIANKINTTSPSFSPDLAIKKIAMQLELGDLENMEQLANNSSSYRFSNAGISTQDIIVELVFIEKNDSLLLAWDTIIYTDKHWWSVRIDATTNEIIEYNDLILSCVFEKEHSSEAHSNQLNFNTLITSPESVIVDGSSYNVFPLPIESPNHGSRQIVTNPASTDASPFGWHDDDGISGADYTITRGNNVWAKEDNKGNNSISSFAPDGTLSLSFDYPLEFNLSPLDYQEAAITNLFYLNNMMHDIWFHHGFDEVSGNFQTTNYSNQGFGDDFVFADAQDGSRFNNANFGTPPDGFNPRMQMFLWSPPGVSTNNQVTVENGSLTGTYEGVGASFGERLSSVPIMSEVILVTDAGIDMYDACESITNVASLNGNIAIIRRGNCEFGAKVLAAENAGAIAVIVVNNEPGDAFAMAPGAVGDLVSIPALMLTQGEGEALITALINGETITTRLQGPDITDFIDGDFDNVIIAHEYGHGISNRLTGGPAAAGCLQNAEQMGEGWSDWFGLMITMKSTDLPEDTRGIGTFAISQPTNGNGIRPATYTTDFNINSFTYSDTNNTDLSRPHGIGFVWATVLWDLTWAYIDKYGFDSDLYNGNGGNNRVMKLVIDGLKLQPCSPGFIDGRDALLAADMATTGGENQCMIWEVFAARGLGFNAQQGNTDSRTDQIEDFTVPPSNTPTLANCSSLSTDKFSEDDVKIFPNPTQTQLSISTSKNLGNVTITLLDTNGRVVFLLQKELFNTITLDTSQLQTGLYILNIKNSNFSHNTKVIKD
;
A
#
# COMPACT_ATOMS: atom_id res chain seq x y z
N MET A 1 -48.69 20.90 34.18
CA MET A 1 -48.16 20.65 35.55
C MET A 1 -47.47 19.29 35.57
N LYS A 2 -46.18 19.30 35.91
CA LYS A 2 -45.31 18.18 36.35
C LYS A 2 -45.10 16.97 35.41
N LYS A 3 -44.04 17.06 34.60
CA LYS A 3 -42.90 16.12 34.47
C LYS A 3 -42.11 16.43 33.18
N LYS A 4 -41.34 17.51 33.21
CA LYS A 4 -40.30 17.88 32.23
C LYS A 4 -39.23 18.65 33.02
N THR A 5 -38.40 17.93 33.77
CA THR A 5 -37.20 18.46 34.47
C THR A 5 -36.46 17.32 35.21
N LEU A 6 -36.07 16.25 34.52
CA LEU A 6 -35.10 15.28 35.07
C LEU A 6 -34.49 14.33 34.00
N SER A 7 -34.01 14.87 32.88
CA SER A 7 -33.20 14.07 31.93
C SER A 7 -32.15 14.93 31.20
N LEU A 8 -31.70 16.00 31.85
CA LEU A 8 -30.70 16.94 31.32
C LEU A 8 -29.55 17.06 32.32
N MET A 9 -28.90 15.93 32.63
CA MET A 9 -27.64 15.85 33.38
C MET A 9 -27.20 14.38 33.43
N LEU A 10 -26.75 13.84 32.29
CA LEU A 10 -25.89 12.65 32.14
C LEU A 10 -25.69 12.38 30.64
N MET A 11 -25.42 13.43 29.87
CA MET A 11 -24.63 13.29 28.64
C MET A 11 -23.21 13.53 29.12
N GLN A 12 -22.56 12.49 29.63
CA GLN A 12 -21.12 12.50 29.73
C GLN A 12 -20.63 12.75 28.32
N LEU A 13 -20.02 13.92 28.09
CA LEU A 13 -19.05 14.05 27.03
C LEU A 13 -18.07 12.89 27.22
N ALA A 14 -18.19 11.85 26.40
CA ALA A 14 -17.03 11.09 26.01
C ALA A 14 -16.20 12.04 25.13
N LEU A 15 -15.46 12.95 25.79
CA LEU A 15 -14.23 13.41 25.16
C LEU A 15 -13.44 12.11 24.95
N ALA A 16 -13.26 11.71 23.69
CA ALA A 16 -12.21 10.78 23.34
C ALA A 16 -10.91 11.38 23.89
N THR A 17 -10.51 10.91 25.07
CA THR A 17 -9.20 11.20 25.62
C THR A 17 -8.24 10.42 24.76
N LEU A 18 -7.84 10.98 23.61
CA LEU A 18 -6.65 10.52 22.91
C LEU A 18 -5.53 10.51 23.95
N PRO A 19 -4.96 9.33 24.26
CA PRO A 19 -3.97 9.23 25.31
C PRO A 19 -2.76 10.04 24.88
N ILE A 20 -2.33 10.98 25.74
CA ILE A 20 -0.96 11.47 25.64
C ILE A 20 -0.08 10.26 25.95
N PHE A 21 0.81 9.86 25.04
CA PHE A 21 1.65 8.68 25.18
C PHE A 21 2.38 8.71 26.54
N SER A 22 1.95 7.86 27.47
CA SER A 22 2.71 7.59 28.68
C SER A 22 3.84 6.64 28.28
N GLN A 23 5.08 7.15 28.27
CA GLN A 23 6.25 6.34 27.96
C GLN A 23 6.41 5.24 29.02
N ASN A 24 6.13 3.99 28.65
CA ASN A 24 6.35 2.85 29.54
C ASN A 24 7.84 2.50 29.51
N SER A 25 8.55 2.84 30.59
CA SER A 25 9.95 2.45 30.76
C SER A 25 10.08 0.92 30.64
N LEU A 26 11.00 0.47 29.79
CA LEU A 26 11.27 -0.95 29.54
C LEU A 26 11.52 -1.71 30.85
N GLN A 27 12.25 -1.10 31.79
CA GLN A 27 12.59 -1.70 33.09
C GLN A 27 11.36 -2.12 33.91
N SER A 28 10.23 -1.46 33.70
CA SER A 28 8.98 -1.74 34.43
C SER A 28 8.13 -2.85 33.80
N THR A 29 8.53 -3.38 32.64
CA THR A 29 7.75 -4.36 31.87
C THR A 29 8.15 -5.80 32.17
N THR A 30 7.25 -6.75 31.86
CA THR A 30 7.45 -8.20 32.08
C THR A 30 8.78 -8.74 31.55
N TYR A 31 9.22 -8.27 30.38
CA TYR A 31 10.46 -8.74 29.72
C TYR A 31 11.63 -7.74 29.85
N GLY A 32 11.47 -6.67 30.62
CA GLY A 32 12.44 -5.58 30.72
C GLY A 32 13.84 -6.04 31.14
N GLU A 33 13.93 -6.77 32.26
CA GLU A 33 15.21 -7.28 32.78
C GLU A 33 15.90 -8.22 31.78
N LEU A 34 15.12 -9.11 31.14
CA LEU A 34 15.62 -10.06 30.14
C LEU A 34 16.23 -9.32 28.94
N ILE A 35 15.49 -8.34 28.41
CA ILE A 35 15.90 -7.58 27.23
C ILE A 35 17.13 -6.73 27.54
N ILE A 36 17.13 -6.00 28.67
CA ILE A 36 18.27 -5.18 29.07
C ILE A 36 19.51 -6.06 29.26
N SER A 37 19.39 -7.20 29.94
CA SER A 37 20.51 -8.13 30.09
C SER A 37 21.03 -8.66 28.74
N TYR A 38 20.14 -8.92 27.79
CA TYR A 38 20.54 -9.31 26.43
C TYR A 38 21.32 -8.19 25.73
N LEU A 39 20.79 -6.96 25.72
CA LEU A 39 21.43 -5.81 25.07
C LEU A 39 22.79 -5.47 25.69
N GLU A 40 22.90 -5.54 27.01
CA GLU A 40 24.15 -5.40 27.76
C GLU A 40 25.22 -6.40 27.28
N ASN A 41 24.83 -7.65 27.03
CA ASN A 41 25.73 -8.66 26.48
C ASN A 41 26.10 -8.43 25.00
N GLN A 42 25.29 -7.65 24.27
CA GLN A 42 25.53 -7.30 22.87
C GLN A 42 26.26 -5.97 22.67
N LYS A 43 26.60 -5.22 23.75
CA LYS A 43 27.24 -3.90 23.66
C LYS A 43 28.42 -3.84 22.71
N SER A 44 29.35 -4.79 22.81
CA SER A 44 30.56 -4.81 21.97
C SER A 44 30.28 -5.12 20.50
N LYS A 45 29.13 -5.74 20.18
CA LYS A 45 28.77 -6.07 18.79
C LYS A 45 28.25 -4.84 18.05
N PHE A 46 27.54 -3.96 18.76
CA PHE A 46 26.89 -2.77 18.20
C PHE A 46 27.57 -1.45 18.63
N ASP A 47 28.74 -1.56 19.27
CA ASP A 47 29.50 -0.44 19.81
C ASP A 47 28.69 0.50 20.74
N PHE A 48 27.74 -0.07 21.48
CA PHE A 48 26.93 0.67 22.43
C PHE A 48 27.72 1.06 23.69
N LEU A 49 27.55 2.31 24.12
CA LEU A 49 27.95 2.80 25.43
C LEU A 49 26.88 2.47 26.48
N GLU A 50 27.21 2.59 27.77
CA GLU A 50 26.23 2.39 28.84
C GLU A 50 25.06 3.39 28.75
N GLU A 51 25.31 4.59 28.25
CA GLU A 51 24.31 5.64 28.11
C GLU A 51 23.33 5.38 26.96
N ASP A 52 23.75 4.64 25.93
CA ASP A 52 22.91 4.33 24.76
C ASP A 52 21.74 3.38 25.09
N LEU A 53 21.85 2.63 26.19
CA LEU A 53 20.86 1.64 26.64
C LEU A 53 20.08 2.08 27.88
N LYS A 54 20.23 3.33 28.31
CA LYS A 54 19.44 3.89 29.42
C LYS A 54 18.07 4.33 28.94
N ASP A 55 17.11 4.29 29.86
CA ASP A 55 15.78 4.88 29.73
C ASP A 55 14.94 4.40 28.52
N LEU A 56 15.30 3.27 27.90
CA LEU A 56 14.57 2.66 26.79
C LEU A 56 13.07 2.54 27.09
N VAL A 57 12.23 2.81 26.09
CA VAL A 57 10.77 2.79 26.22
C VAL A 57 10.13 1.77 25.28
N VAL A 58 9.10 1.09 25.75
CA VAL A 58 8.32 0.16 24.92
C VAL A 58 7.32 0.95 24.09
N ALA A 59 7.46 0.87 22.77
CA ALA A 59 6.53 1.49 21.82
C ALA A 59 5.27 0.63 21.64
N ASN A 60 5.43 -0.69 21.47
CA ASN A 60 4.32 -1.62 21.43
C ASN A 60 4.76 -3.03 21.90
N THR A 61 3.81 -3.83 22.39
CA THR A 61 4.04 -5.25 22.73
C THR A 61 2.79 -6.08 22.47
N TYR A 62 2.93 -7.21 21.79
CA TYR A 62 1.83 -8.15 21.59
C TYR A 62 2.34 -9.58 21.39
N TYR A 63 1.45 -10.55 21.61
CA TYR A 63 1.74 -11.97 21.38
C TYR A 63 1.20 -12.41 20.01
N SER A 64 2.08 -12.95 19.17
CA SER A 64 1.71 -13.56 17.90
C SER A 64 1.43 -15.06 18.11
N LYS A 65 0.18 -15.45 17.90
CA LYS A 65 -0.25 -16.86 17.99
C LYS A 65 0.42 -17.74 16.92
N ASN A 66 0.70 -17.19 15.74
CA ASN A 66 1.25 -17.93 14.60
C ASN A 66 2.69 -18.40 14.86
N THR A 67 3.49 -17.57 15.51
CA THR A 67 4.92 -17.84 15.75
C THR A 67 5.22 -18.27 17.18
N ASP A 68 4.26 -18.16 18.10
CA ASP A 68 4.48 -18.30 19.55
C ASP A 68 5.59 -17.35 20.05
N ILE A 69 5.56 -16.11 19.55
CA ILE A 69 6.50 -15.04 19.90
C ILE A 69 5.72 -13.91 20.56
N THR A 70 6.25 -13.41 21.67
CA THR A 70 5.88 -12.07 22.14
C THR A 70 6.79 -11.06 21.48
N GLN A 71 6.20 -10.19 20.65
CA GLN A 71 6.91 -9.14 19.95
C GLN A 71 6.94 -7.87 20.80
N VAL A 72 8.13 -7.28 20.92
CA VAL A 72 8.39 -6.07 21.72
C VAL A 72 9.14 -5.08 20.85
N TYR A 73 8.53 -3.93 20.60
CA TYR A 73 9.14 -2.81 19.88
C TYR A 73 9.63 -1.80 20.89
N ILE A 74 10.91 -1.43 20.80
CA ILE A 74 11.55 -0.55 21.78
C ILE A 74 12.12 0.65 21.05
N ASN A 75 11.81 1.84 21.54
CA ASN A 75 12.37 3.09 21.04
C ASN A 75 13.51 3.56 21.96
N GLN A 76 14.61 4.01 21.35
CA GLN A 76 15.74 4.59 22.08
C GLN A 76 15.43 6.02 22.53
N THR A 77 15.85 6.37 23.73
CA THR A 77 15.66 7.72 24.29
C THR A 77 16.96 8.30 24.80
N PHE A 78 17.03 9.62 24.89
CA PHE A 78 18.04 10.34 25.66
C PHE A 78 17.36 11.41 26.50
N ASP A 79 17.60 11.44 27.82
CA ASP A 79 16.96 12.38 28.75
C ASP A 79 15.41 12.38 28.66
N ASN A 80 14.82 11.19 28.49
CA ASN A 80 13.38 10.95 28.25
C ASN A 80 12.80 11.55 26.94
N ILE A 81 13.67 12.00 26.04
CA ILE A 81 13.31 12.45 24.69
C ILE A 81 13.56 11.28 23.73
N ARG A 82 12.54 10.89 22.96
CA ARG A 82 12.63 9.79 22.00
C ARG A 82 13.56 10.16 20.84
N ILE A 83 14.29 9.18 20.33
CA ILE A 83 14.98 9.30 19.04
C ILE A 83 14.01 8.80 17.96
N PHE A 84 13.67 9.67 17.02
CA PHE A 84 12.78 9.40 15.91
C PHE A 84 13.30 8.21 15.09
N ASN A 85 12.41 7.26 14.78
CA ASN A 85 12.68 6.01 14.07
C ASN A 85 13.79 5.08 14.62
N ALA A 86 14.40 5.38 15.77
CA ALA A 86 15.30 4.47 16.48
C ALA A 86 14.54 3.36 17.22
N ILE A 87 13.69 2.63 16.48
CA ILE A 87 12.82 1.57 16.97
C ILE A 87 13.40 0.21 16.58
N SER A 88 13.89 -0.51 17.59
CA SER A 88 14.38 -1.88 17.41
C SER A 88 13.26 -2.90 17.65
N SER A 89 13.34 -4.00 16.91
CA SER A 89 12.38 -5.11 16.97
C SER A 89 12.97 -6.27 17.77
N ILE A 90 12.26 -6.75 18.80
CA ILE A 90 12.71 -7.81 19.70
C ILE A 90 11.64 -8.89 19.82
N ALA A 91 12.00 -10.11 19.48
CA ALA A 91 11.16 -11.28 19.61
C ALA A 91 11.52 -12.09 20.86
N ILE A 92 10.55 -12.32 21.73
CA ILE A 92 10.69 -13.20 22.88
C ILE A 92 10.01 -14.53 22.60
N LYS A 93 10.74 -15.64 22.78
CA LYS A 93 10.21 -17.01 22.67
C LYS A 93 10.80 -17.87 23.77
N ASN A 94 9.96 -18.64 24.46
CA ASN A 94 10.36 -19.49 25.59
C ASN A 94 11.18 -18.73 26.67
N ASP A 95 10.70 -17.54 27.05
CA ASP A 95 11.34 -16.62 28.02
C ASP A 95 12.80 -16.25 27.70
N LYS A 96 13.13 -16.18 26.40
CA LYS A 96 14.43 -15.75 25.89
C LYS A 96 14.27 -14.79 24.73
N VAL A 97 15.22 -13.87 24.58
CA VAL A 97 15.36 -13.10 23.34
C VAL A 97 15.75 -14.07 22.23
N PHE A 98 14.79 -14.33 21.34
CA PHE A 98 14.93 -15.23 20.20
C PHE A 98 15.57 -14.51 19.02
N TYR A 99 15.11 -13.28 18.77
CA TYR A 99 15.59 -12.45 17.67
C TYR A 99 15.64 -10.98 18.09
N TYR A 100 16.62 -10.27 17.56
CA TYR A 100 16.82 -8.84 17.77
C TYR A 100 17.28 -8.20 16.48
N SER A 101 16.50 -7.24 15.99
CA SER A 101 16.90 -6.37 14.88
C SER A 101 17.10 -4.94 15.37
N ASN A 102 18.30 -4.41 15.14
CA ASN A 102 18.78 -3.17 15.76
C ASN A 102 18.47 -1.93 14.91
N ARG A 103 17.98 -0.88 15.57
CA ARG A 103 17.94 0.52 15.08
C ARG A 103 18.39 1.55 16.10
N PHE A 104 18.96 1.09 17.20
CA PHE A 104 19.58 1.97 18.16
C PHE A 104 20.88 2.52 17.60
N LEU A 105 21.08 3.80 17.88
CA LEU A 105 22.29 4.53 17.56
C LEU A 105 23.30 4.34 18.70
N SER A 106 24.58 4.36 18.34
CA SER A 106 25.69 4.32 19.30
C SER A 106 26.23 5.71 19.58
N SER A 107 26.85 5.87 20.75
CA SER A 107 27.47 7.12 21.19
C SER A 107 26.53 8.33 21.19
N ILE A 108 25.26 8.15 21.56
CA ILE A 108 24.21 9.17 21.39
C ILE A 108 24.52 10.47 22.15
N ALA A 109 25.11 10.36 23.35
CA ALA A 109 25.49 11.51 24.16
C ALA A 109 26.52 12.42 23.47
N ASN A 110 27.36 11.86 22.58
CA ASN A 110 28.34 12.62 21.81
C ASN A 110 27.74 13.29 20.56
N LYS A 111 26.57 12.83 20.11
CA LYS A 111 25.88 13.34 18.93
C LYS A 111 24.89 14.46 19.24
N ILE A 112 24.55 14.67 20.52
CA ILE A 112 23.54 15.63 20.97
C ILE A 112 24.19 16.94 21.41
N ASN A 113 23.74 18.05 20.82
CA ASN A 113 24.22 19.39 21.16
C ASN A 113 23.39 20.07 22.28
N THR A 114 22.08 19.80 22.36
CA THR A 114 21.17 20.39 23.34
C THR A 114 19.95 19.49 23.58
N THR A 115 19.41 19.52 24.78
CA THR A 115 18.14 18.86 25.17
C THR A 115 16.99 19.85 25.38
N SER A 116 17.29 21.15 25.37
CA SER A 116 16.31 22.22 25.59
C SER A 116 15.93 22.90 24.28
N PRO A 117 14.63 23.00 23.94
CA PRO A 117 14.17 23.72 22.75
C PRO A 117 14.30 25.23 22.95
N SER A 118 14.68 25.95 21.89
CA SER A 118 14.69 27.43 21.86
C SER A 118 13.39 28.01 21.33
N PHE A 119 12.64 27.23 20.54
CA PHE A 119 11.37 27.60 19.95
C PHE A 119 10.24 26.72 20.49
N SER A 120 9.08 27.32 20.72
CA SER A 120 7.89 26.64 21.21
C SER A 120 7.18 25.86 20.10
N PRO A 121 6.41 24.81 20.45
CA PRO A 121 5.69 24.00 19.46
C PRO A 121 4.64 24.81 18.67
N ASP A 122 4.07 25.88 19.22
CA ASP A 122 3.15 26.76 18.48
C ASP A 122 3.84 27.54 17.36
N LEU A 123 5.13 27.88 17.51
CA LEU A 123 5.94 28.49 16.46
C LEU A 123 6.33 27.49 15.38
N ALA A 124 6.49 26.21 15.75
CA ALA A 124 6.68 25.12 14.80
C ALA A 124 5.44 24.95 13.92
N ILE A 125 4.22 24.85 14.50
CA ILE A 125 2.97 24.73 13.74
C ILE A 125 2.81 25.91 12.75
N LYS A 126 3.08 27.14 13.19
CA LYS A 126 3.06 28.33 12.31
C LYS A 126 4.02 28.21 11.13
N LYS A 127 5.24 27.73 11.36
CA LYS A 127 6.24 27.53 10.30
C LYS A 127 5.78 26.45 9.33
N ILE A 128 5.16 25.37 9.80
CA ILE A 128 4.61 24.31 8.95
C ILE A 128 3.49 24.85 8.07
N ALA A 129 2.52 25.54 8.67
CA ALA A 129 1.40 26.12 7.92
C ALA A 129 1.88 27.06 6.80
N MET A 130 2.90 27.89 7.09
CA MET A 130 3.51 28.76 6.09
C MET A 130 4.28 27.99 5.01
N GLN A 131 5.11 27.00 5.40
CA GLN A 131 5.98 26.30 4.45
C GLN A 131 5.21 25.36 3.52
N LEU A 132 4.19 24.69 4.06
CA LEU A 132 3.33 23.75 3.33
C LEU A 132 2.10 24.45 2.73
N GLU A 133 2.03 25.79 2.83
CA GLU A 133 0.94 26.61 2.29
C GLU A 133 -0.46 26.14 2.72
N LEU A 134 -0.61 25.76 4.00
CA LEU A 134 -1.85 25.19 4.55
C LEU A 134 -2.93 26.21 4.90
N GLY A 135 -2.67 27.50 4.63
CA GLY A 135 -3.55 28.61 5.01
C GLY A 135 -3.25 29.21 6.38
N ASP A 136 -4.08 30.17 6.78
CA ASP A 136 -3.95 30.86 8.07
C ASP A 136 -4.49 29.99 9.21
N LEU A 137 -3.80 30.03 10.35
CA LEU A 137 -4.23 29.29 11.54
C LEU A 137 -5.48 29.93 12.16
N GLU A 138 -6.50 29.11 12.41
CA GLU A 138 -7.75 29.52 13.02
C GLU A 138 -7.90 29.00 14.44
N ASN A 139 -8.10 29.88 15.42
CA ASN A 139 -8.44 29.52 16.81
C ASN A 139 -7.53 28.41 17.41
N MET A 140 -6.23 28.46 17.14
CA MET A 140 -5.28 27.49 17.67
C MET A 140 -5.18 27.61 19.19
N GLU A 141 -5.58 26.55 19.90
CA GLU A 141 -5.57 26.47 21.35
C GLU A 141 -4.76 25.26 21.81
N GLN A 142 -3.92 25.42 22.84
CA GLN A 142 -3.26 24.27 23.46
C GLN A 142 -4.27 23.56 24.38
N LEU A 143 -4.69 22.37 23.99
CA LEU A 143 -5.71 21.58 24.69
C LEU A 143 -5.11 20.80 25.85
N ALA A 144 -3.90 20.27 25.67
CA ALA A 144 -3.19 19.52 26.70
C ALA A 144 -1.67 19.54 26.46
N ASN A 145 -0.89 19.24 27.51
CA ASN A 145 0.53 19.01 27.39
C ASN A 145 1.05 18.09 28.49
N ASN A 146 2.17 17.43 28.21
CA ASN A 146 3.06 16.86 29.21
C ASN A 146 4.49 17.45 29.05
N SER A 147 5.51 16.81 29.62
CA SER A 147 6.90 17.28 29.56
C SER A 147 7.50 17.36 28.15
N SER A 148 7.02 16.59 27.19
CA SER A 148 7.61 16.47 25.85
C SER A 148 6.59 16.33 24.71
N SER A 149 5.28 16.33 24.99
CA SER A 149 4.21 16.18 24.01
C SER A 149 3.12 17.21 24.28
N TYR A 150 2.63 17.84 23.22
CA TYR A 150 1.66 18.93 23.25
C TYR A 150 0.54 18.62 22.27
N ARG A 151 -0.72 18.81 22.71
CA ARG A 151 -1.90 18.68 21.87
C ARG A 151 -2.52 20.05 21.66
N PHE A 152 -2.62 20.45 20.40
CA PHE A 152 -3.28 21.66 19.97
C PHE A 152 -4.61 21.31 19.28
N SER A 153 -5.55 22.26 19.25
CA SER A 153 -6.69 22.16 18.35
C SER A 153 -6.21 22.04 16.90
N ASN A 154 -7.07 21.52 16.03
CA ASN A 154 -6.77 21.31 14.61
C ASN A 154 -6.38 22.59 13.83
N ALA A 155 -6.61 23.76 14.44
CA ALA A 155 -6.19 25.08 13.98
C ALA A 155 -6.63 25.45 12.55
N GLY A 156 -7.67 24.81 12.02
CA GLY A 156 -8.14 25.00 10.64
C GLY A 156 -7.24 24.40 9.55
N ILE A 157 -6.10 23.80 9.91
CA ILE A 157 -5.10 23.27 8.96
C ILE A 157 -4.99 21.74 9.01
N SER A 158 -5.76 21.10 9.88
CA SER A 158 -5.76 19.65 10.08
C SER A 158 -7.20 19.16 10.26
N THR A 159 -7.49 17.93 9.85
CA THR A 159 -8.78 17.26 10.06
C THR A 159 -8.92 16.74 11.49
N GLN A 160 -7.81 16.66 12.21
CA GLN A 160 -7.71 16.23 13.61
C GLN A 160 -6.83 17.16 14.45
N ASP A 161 -6.93 17.05 15.77
CA ASP A 161 -6.06 17.78 16.71
C ASP A 161 -4.59 17.52 16.42
N ILE A 162 -3.77 18.57 16.52
CA ILE A 162 -2.35 18.52 16.15
C ILE A 162 -1.55 18.09 17.38
N ILE A 163 -0.87 16.95 17.27
CA ILE A 163 0.06 16.46 18.28
C ILE A 163 1.48 16.87 17.86
N VAL A 164 2.19 17.55 18.77
CA VAL A 164 3.58 17.97 18.58
C VAL A 164 4.43 17.37 19.69
N GLU A 165 5.40 16.55 19.33
CA GLU A 165 6.29 15.86 20.27
C GLU A 165 7.74 16.31 20.10
N LEU A 166 8.44 16.47 21.22
CA LEU A 166 9.87 16.73 21.23
C LEU A 166 10.62 15.41 21.00
N VAL A 167 11.43 15.36 19.95
CA VAL A 167 12.24 14.20 19.56
C VAL A 167 13.66 14.60 19.23
N PHE A 168 14.56 13.62 19.16
CA PHE A 168 15.82 13.73 18.45
C PHE A 168 15.70 13.09 17.07
N ILE A 169 16.24 13.72 16.04
CA ILE A 169 16.36 13.16 14.69
C ILE A 169 17.82 13.08 14.27
N GLU A 170 18.23 11.96 13.68
CA GLU A 170 19.58 11.79 13.16
C GLU A 170 19.75 12.49 11.80
N LYS A 171 20.79 13.34 11.70
CA LYS A 171 21.20 13.96 10.44
C LYS A 171 22.70 14.13 10.41
N ASN A 172 23.35 13.62 9.37
CA ASN A 172 24.81 13.73 9.17
C ASN A 172 25.62 13.31 10.42
N ASP A 173 25.26 12.18 11.03
CA ASP A 173 25.89 11.63 12.25
C ASP A 173 25.74 12.52 13.51
N SER A 174 24.80 13.46 13.50
CA SER A 174 24.41 14.30 14.64
C SER A 174 22.95 14.07 15.01
N LEU A 175 22.60 14.25 16.28
CA LEU A 175 21.22 14.19 16.77
C LEU A 175 20.71 15.62 17.02
N LEU A 176 19.78 16.04 16.17
CA LEU A 176 19.15 17.35 16.24
C LEU A 176 17.88 17.28 17.08
N LEU A 177 17.71 18.23 18.00
CA LEU A 177 16.48 18.36 18.77
C LEU A 177 15.39 18.96 17.87
N ALA A 178 14.25 18.28 17.75
CA ALA A 178 13.21 18.63 16.80
C ALA A 178 11.80 18.46 17.38
N TRP A 179 10.85 19.23 16.84
CA TRP A 179 9.42 19.02 16.98
C TRP A 179 8.94 18.09 15.88
N ASP A 180 8.43 16.93 16.26
CA ASP A 180 7.77 15.92 15.44
C ASP A 180 6.26 16.16 15.45
N THR A 181 5.64 16.25 14.29
CA THR A 181 4.20 16.43 14.21
C THR A 181 3.60 15.84 12.94
N ILE A 182 2.32 15.53 13.04
CA ILE A 182 1.48 15.10 11.93
C ILE A 182 0.46 16.21 11.65
N ILE A 183 0.36 16.62 10.39
CA ILE A 183 -0.73 17.47 9.91
C ILE A 183 -1.50 16.70 8.86
N TYR A 184 -2.70 16.28 9.20
CA TYR A 184 -3.55 15.53 8.28
C TYR A 184 -4.55 16.47 7.63
N THR A 185 -4.46 16.63 6.33
CA THR A 185 -5.39 17.41 5.50
C THR A 185 -6.21 16.46 4.63
N ASP A 186 -7.17 16.98 3.90
CA ASP A 186 -7.94 16.19 2.94
C ASP A 186 -7.04 15.48 1.91
N LYS A 187 -5.89 16.06 1.55
CA LYS A 187 -5.04 15.55 0.45
C LYS A 187 -3.70 14.97 0.86
N HIS A 188 -3.27 15.27 2.08
CA HIS A 188 -1.92 15.01 2.52
C HIS A 188 -1.91 14.59 3.97
N TRP A 189 -1.09 13.60 4.27
CA TRP A 189 -0.79 13.18 5.62
C TRP A 189 0.66 13.58 5.92
N TRP A 190 0.88 14.85 6.23
CA TRP A 190 2.22 15.38 6.43
C TRP A 190 2.82 14.90 7.74
N SER A 191 4.05 14.43 7.65
CA SER A 191 4.90 13.97 8.73
C SER A 191 6.13 14.85 8.77
N VAL A 192 6.19 15.80 9.72
CA VAL A 192 7.08 16.98 9.65
C VAL A 192 7.96 17.09 10.89
N ARG A 193 9.27 17.30 10.66
CA ARG A 193 10.28 17.46 11.71
C ARG A 193 10.86 18.85 11.57
N ILE A 194 10.67 19.68 12.59
CA ILE A 194 11.20 21.04 12.67
C ILE A 194 12.28 21.10 13.72
N ASP A 195 13.41 21.71 13.41
CA ASP A 195 14.48 21.97 14.36
C ASP A 195 13.95 22.87 15.50
N ALA A 196 13.98 22.35 16.72
CA ALA A 196 13.44 23.03 17.90
C ALA A 196 14.36 24.18 18.39
N THR A 197 15.51 24.37 17.76
CA THR A 197 16.52 25.38 18.10
C THR A 197 16.63 26.49 17.06
N THR A 198 16.28 26.22 15.80
CA THR A 198 16.32 27.19 14.69
C THR A 198 14.96 27.51 14.07
N ASN A 199 13.94 26.67 14.33
CA ASN A 199 12.61 26.72 13.71
C ASN A 199 12.63 26.53 12.18
N GLU A 200 13.65 25.85 11.66
CA GLU A 200 13.72 25.42 10.25
C GLU A 200 13.21 23.99 10.10
N ILE A 201 12.58 23.68 8.96
CA ILE A 201 12.13 22.32 8.66
C ILE A 201 13.35 21.48 8.31
N ILE A 202 13.54 20.38 9.05
CA ILE A 202 14.60 19.39 8.82
C ILE A 202 14.16 18.45 7.70
N GLU A 203 12.93 17.94 7.79
CA GLU A 203 12.30 17.09 6.80
C GLU A 203 10.78 17.13 6.91
N TYR A 204 10.11 16.82 5.81
CA TYR A 204 8.68 16.57 5.75
C TYR A 204 8.43 15.49 4.70
N ASN A 205 7.57 14.53 5.03
CA ASN A 205 7.15 13.44 4.14
C ASN A 205 5.63 13.39 4.11
N ASP A 206 5.06 13.07 2.95
CA ASP A 206 3.63 12.73 2.86
C ASP A 206 3.49 11.22 3.11
N LEU A 207 2.68 10.84 4.09
CA LEU A 207 2.40 9.43 4.38
C LEU A 207 1.30 8.86 3.47
N ILE A 208 0.70 9.68 2.61
CA ILE A 208 -0.13 9.20 1.50
C ILE A 208 0.82 8.75 0.39
N LEU A 209 0.98 7.43 0.27
CA LEU A 209 1.82 6.82 -0.77
C LEU A 209 1.08 6.90 -2.10
N SER A 210 1.43 7.88 -2.93
CA SER A 210 0.85 8.03 -4.27
C SER A 210 1.77 7.45 -5.34
N CYS A 211 1.21 6.58 -6.17
CA CYS A 211 1.95 5.89 -7.21
C CYS A 211 2.03 6.70 -8.53
N VAL A 212 2.71 7.85 -8.56
CA VAL A 212 2.69 8.70 -9.78
C VAL A 212 3.39 8.01 -10.96
N PHE A 213 2.59 7.52 -11.92
CA PHE A 213 3.07 6.81 -13.11
C PHE A 213 3.49 7.80 -14.21
N GLU A 214 4.67 8.39 -14.09
CA GLU A 214 5.25 9.17 -15.19
C GLU A 214 5.93 8.25 -16.21
N LYS A 215 5.22 7.99 -17.33
CA LYS A 215 5.78 8.00 -18.70
C LYS A 215 4.69 7.78 -19.75
N GLU A 216 4.73 8.58 -20.81
CA GLU A 216 4.00 8.32 -22.05
C GLU A 216 4.36 6.93 -22.59
N HIS A 217 3.41 6.00 -22.58
CA HIS A 217 3.57 4.69 -23.18
C HIS A 217 2.91 4.66 -24.55
N SER A 218 3.72 4.58 -25.61
CA SER A 218 3.22 4.20 -26.94
C SER A 218 3.06 2.68 -27.01
N SER A 219 1.86 2.17 -27.28
CA SER A 219 1.73 0.83 -27.87
C SER A 219 0.48 0.69 -28.74
N GLU A 220 0.62 -0.10 -29.80
CA GLU A 220 -0.29 -0.22 -30.94
C GLU A 220 -1.56 -1.02 -30.61
N ALA A 221 -2.68 -0.53 -31.14
CA ALA A 221 -4.02 -1.06 -30.95
C ALA A 221 -4.23 -2.41 -31.65
N HIS A 222 -4.79 -3.40 -30.94
CA HIS A 222 -5.59 -4.45 -31.58
C HIS A 222 -6.73 -4.96 -30.68
N SER A 223 -7.95 -4.81 -31.20
CA SER A 223 -9.19 -5.40 -30.68
C SER A 223 -9.19 -6.92 -30.86
N ASN A 224 -9.72 -7.66 -29.88
CA ASN A 224 -10.71 -8.72 -30.15
C ASN A 224 -11.37 -9.23 -28.86
N GLN A 225 -12.69 -9.47 -28.97
CA GLN A 225 -13.56 -10.05 -27.94
C GLN A 225 -13.13 -11.46 -27.51
N LEU A 226 -13.21 -11.73 -26.21
CA LEU A 226 -12.87 -13.00 -25.57
C LEU A 226 -14.11 -13.68 -24.98
N ASN A 227 -14.01 -15.01 -24.87
CA ASN A 227 -15.09 -15.90 -24.44
C ASN A 227 -14.60 -16.73 -23.23
N PHE A 228 -15.47 -16.89 -22.24
CA PHE A 228 -15.09 -17.08 -20.83
C PHE A 228 -15.43 -18.47 -20.30
N ASN A 229 -14.55 -19.06 -19.50
CA ASN A 229 -14.84 -20.24 -18.68
C ASN A 229 -14.43 -20.01 -17.22
N THR A 230 -15.32 -20.45 -16.33
CA THR A 230 -15.40 -20.23 -14.88
C THR A 230 -14.48 -21.13 -14.05
N LEU A 231 -13.83 -20.55 -13.04
CA LEU A 231 -13.40 -21.23 -11.81
C LEU A 231 -13.79 -20.31 -10.63
N ILE A 232 -14.52 -20.85 -9.65
CA ILE A 232 -14.91 -20.18 -8.40
C ILE A 232 -14.04 -20.77 -7.29
N THR A 233 -13.33 -19.93 -6.54
CA THR A 233 -12.74 -20.29 -5.25
C THR A 233 -13.69 -19.78 -4.15
N SER A 234 -14.49 -20.67 -3.56
CA SER A 234 -15.34 -20.33 -2.42
C SER A 234 -14.68 -20.88 -1.14
N PRO A 235 -14.62 -20.11 -0.04
CA PRO A 235 -14.13 -20.60 1.24
C PRO A 235 -14.99 -21.76 1.77
N GLU A 236 -14.37 -22.72 2.48
CA GLU A 236 -15.06 -23.86 3.10
C GLU A 236 -15.97 -23.46 4.29
N SER A 237 -15.87 -22.22 4.79
CA SER A 237 -16.71 -21.66 5.86
C SER A 237 -17.25 -20.28 5.49
N VAL A 238 -18.58 -20.15 5.39
CA VAL A 238 -19.28 -18.90 5.04
C VAL A 238 -20.26 -18.51 6.13
N ILE A 239 -20.32 -17.23 6.47
CA ILE A 239 -21.41 -16.69 7.28
C ILE A 239 -22.67 -16.62 6.43
N VAL A 240 -23.75 -17.28 6.85
CA VAL A 240 -25.03 -17.18 6.14
C VAL A 240 -25.76 -15.91 6.57
N ASP A 241 -25.33 -14.77 6.03
CA ASP A 241 -25.95 -13.45 6.25
C ASP A 241 -26.92 -13.04 5.11
N GLY A 242 -26.86 -13.74 3.98
CA GLY A 242 -27.70 -13.49 2.80
C GLY A 242 -27.11 -12.48 1.83
N SER A 243 -25.90 -11.97 2.10
CA SER A 243 -25.22 -10.99 1.25
C SER A 243 -24.82 -11.58 -0.10
N SER A 244 -24.85 -10.74 -1.14
CA SER A 244 -24.36 -11.11 -2.46
C SER A 244 -23.80 -9.91 -3.21
N TYR A 245 -22.71 -10.14 -3.95
CA TYR A 245 -21.95 -9.10 -4.65
C TYR A 245 -21.64 -9.58 -6.07
N ASN A 246 -22.06 -8.83 -7.09
CA ASN A 246 -21.66 -9.08 -8.47
C ASN A 246 -20.32 -8.38 -8.73
N VAL A 247 -19.21 -9.11 -8.74
CA VAL A 247 -17.84 -8.55 -8.70
C VAL A 247 -16.90 -9.35 -9.60
N PHE A 248 -15.65 -8.93 -9.75
CA PHE A 248 -14.59 -9.79 -10.29
C PHE A 248 -14.00 -10.60 -9.12
N PRO A 249 -14.49 -11.83 -8.83
CA PRO A 249 -14.01 -12.58 -7.67
C PRO A 249 -12.55 -12.98 -7.82
N LEU A 250 -11.81 -13.04 -6.71
CA LEU A 250 -10.48 -13.65 -6.71
C LEU A 250 -10.58 -15.10 -7.23
N PRO A 251 -9.58 -15.58 -8.00
CA PRO A 251 -8.31 -14.93 -8.37
C PRO A 251 -8.37 -14.12 -9.68
N ILE A 252 -9.53 -13.61 -10.12
CA ILE A 252 -9.59 -12.74 -11.30
C ILE A 252 -8.90 -11.42 -10.98
N GLU A 253 -7.90 -11.06 -11.78
CA GLU A 253 -7.13 -9.82 -11.61
C GLU A 253 -7.92 -8.58 -12.04
N SER A 254 -8.59 -8.64 -13.19
CA SER A 254 -9.28 -7.48 -13.75
C SER A 254 -10.19 -7.90 -14.92
N PRO A 255 -10.97 -7.00 -15.55
CA PRO A 255 -11.95 -7.35 -16.58
C PRO A 255 -11.37 -8.01 -17.84
N ASN A 256 -10.11 -7.76 -18.17
CA ASN A 256 -9.43 -8.45 -19.29
C ASN A 256 -8.95 -9.87 -18.92
N HIS A 257 -8.99 -10.25 -17.64
CA HIS A 257 -8.59 -11.56 -17.12
C HIS A 257 -9.76 -12.52 -16.83
N GLY A 258 -10.99 -12.02 -16.75
CA GLY A 258 -12.16 -12.84 -16.44
C GLY A 258 -13.47 -12.04 -16.40
N SER A 259 -14.58 -12.73 -16.18
CA SER A 259 -15.91 -12.10 -16.08
C SER A 259 -16.35 -11.91 -14.64
N ARG A 260 -17.24 -10.94 -14.42
CA ARG A 260 -17.93 -10.78 -13.15
C ARG A 260 -18.80 -11.99 -12.81
N GLN A 261 -18.97 -12.23 -11.51
CA GLN A 261 -19.80 -13.29 -10.95
C GLN A 261 -20.46 -12.81 -9.67
N ILE A 262 -21.63 -13.35 -9.37
CA ILE A 262 -22.29 -13.15 -8.08
C ILE A 262 -21.61 -14.06 -7.05
N VAL A 263 -20.96 -13.45 -6.08
CA VAL A 263 -20.41 -14.12 -4.89
C VAL A 263 -21.40 -13.93 -3.75
N THR A 264 -21.80 -15.03 -3.11
CA THR A 264 -22.76 -15.01 -1.99
C THR A 264 -22.07 -15.35 -0.68
N ASN A 265 -22.38 -14.61 0.39
CA ASN A 265 -21.89 -14.87 1.74
C ASN A 265 -20.34 -15.01 1.85
N PRO A 266 -19.53 -14.11 1.26
CA PRO A 266 -18.07 -14.26 1.21
C PRO A 266 -17.35 -14.07 2.56
N ALA A 267 -18.02 -13.52 3.57
CA ALA A 267 -17.39 -13.15 4.83
C ALA A 267 -16.81 -14.35 5.60
N SER A 268 -15.57 -14.19 6.05
CA SER A 268 -14.87 -15.15 6.91
C SER A 268 -15.50 -15.20 8.30
N THR A 269 -15.81 -16.40 8.78
CA THR A 269 -16.38 -16.60 10.12
C THR A 269 -15.45 -16.21 11.26
N ASP A 270 -14.15 -16.15 11.01
CA ASP A 270 -13.13 -15.88 12.04
C ASP A 270 -12.69 -14.42 12.03
N ALA A 271 -12.53 -13.83 10.83
CA ALA A 271 -12.08 -12.45 10.67
C ALA A 271 -13.25 -11.45 10.73
N SER A 272 -14.38 -11.81 10.12
CA SER A 272 -15.59 -10.98 10.05
C SER A 272 -16.81 -11.72 10.61
N PRO A 273 -16.80 -12.17 11.89
CA PRO A 273 -17.80 -13.10 12.48
C PRO A 273 -19.27 -12.65 12.43
N PHE A 274 -19.54 -11.39 12.10
CA PHE A 274 -20.88 -10.81 11.99
C PHE A 274 -21.25 -10.40 10.55
N GLY A 275 -20.41 -10.74 9.56
CA GLY A 275 -20.55 -10.32 8.17
C GLY A 275 -19.85 -8.97 7.91
N TRP A 276 -19.85 -8.53 6.66
CA TRP A 276 -19.15 -7.30 6.25
C TRP A 276 -19.95 -6.01 6.47
N HIS A 277 -21.19 -6.12 6.98
CA HIS A 277 -22.13 -5.01 7.13
C HIS A 277 -22.52 -4.72 8.59
N ASP A 278 -21.84 -5.36 9.53
CA ASP A 278 -21.91 -5.13 10.99
C ASP A 278 -20.66 -4.36 11.40
N ASP A 279 -20.77 -3.43 12.35
CA ASP A 279 -19.60 -2.79 12.97
C ASP A 279 -19.65 -2.77 14.51
N ASP A 280 -20.70 -3.30 15.14
CA ASP A 280 -20.86 -3.29 16.60
C ASP A 280 -20.75 -4.69 17.25
N GLY A 281 -20.65 -5.75 16.46
CA GLY A 281 -20.58 -7.13 16.93
C GLY A 281 -21.90 -7.70 17.43
N ILE A 282 -23.03 -7.12 17.03
CA ILE A 282 -24.37 -7.59 17.35
C ILE A 282 -25.01 -8.16 16.09
N SER A 283 -25.20 -9.48 16.09
CA SER A 283 -25.82 -10.23 14.99
C SER A 283 -26.96 -9.48 14.28
N GLY A 284 -26.68 -9.13 13.02
CA GLY A 284 -27.52 -8.33 12.15
C GLY A 284 -26.64 -7.37 11.37
N ALA A 285 -27.09 -6.91 10.21
CA ALA A 285 -26.39 -5.85 9.51
C ALA A 285 -26.79 -4.49 10.10
N ASP A 286 -25.79 -3.67 10.45
CA ASP A 286 -25.97 -2.27 10.85
C ASP A 286 -26.17 -1.37 9.63
N TYR A 287 -25.58 -1.77 8.50
CA TYR A 287 -25.64 -1.04 7.25
C TYR A 287 -26.24 -1.89 6.13
N THR A 288 -27.02 -1.26 5.26
CA THR A 288 -27.44 -1.87 3.98
C THR A 288 -26.60 -1.39 2.80
N ILE A 289 -25.67 -0.46 3.05
CA ILE A 289 -24.73 0.10 2.07
C ILE A 289 -23.37 -0.60 2.15
N THR A 290 -22.45 -0.30 1.23
CA THR A 290 -21.04 -0.77 1.21
C THR A 290 -20.19 -0.24 2.38
N ARG A 291 -20.60 -0.59 3.60
CA ARG A 291 -19.97 -0.22 4.87
C ARG A 291 -20.16 -1.32 5.92
N GLY A 292 -19.16 -1.51 6.76
CA GLY A 292 -19.23 -2.27 8.01
C GLY A 292 -17.91 -2.18 8.77
N ASN A 293 -17.55 -3.24 9.50
CA ASN A 293 -16.42 -3.23 10.42
C ASN A 293 -15.07 -2.91 9.75
N ASN A 294 -14.83 -3.42 8.55
CA ASN A 294 -13.48 -3.42 7.96
C ASN A 294 -13.22 -2.22 7.04
N VAL A 295 -14.27 -1.77 6.36
CA VAL A 295 -14.17 -0.77 5.28
C VAL A 295 -15.50 -0.03 5.09
N TRP A 296 -15.40 1.23 4.67
CA TRP A 296 -16.48 1.99 4.07
C TRP A 296 -16.06 2.42 2.66
N ALA A 297 -16.63 1.76 1.65
CA ALA A 297 -16.42 2.11 0.26
C ALA A 297 -17.50 3.09 -0.23
N LYS A 298 -17.09 4.16 -0.89
CA LYS A 298 -17.98 5.25 -1.36
C LYS A 298 -17.40 5.94 -2.58
N GLU A 299 -18.21 6.75 -3.25
CA GLU A 299 -17.74 7.60 -4.34
C GLU A 299 -16.98 8.82 -3.81
N ASP A 300 -15.97 9.30 -4.53
CA ASP A 300 -15.35 10.61 -4.29
C ASP A 300 -14.93 11.32 -5.58
N ASN A 301 -15.80 11.36 -6.59
CA ASN A 301 -15.52 11.99 -7.88
C ASN A 301 -15.23 13.50 -7.82
N LYS A 302 -15.44 14.12 -6.66
CA LYS A 302 -15.06 15.51 -6.34
C LYS A 302 -13.65 15.62 -5.75
N GLY A 303 -13.09 14.51 -5.23
CA GLY A 303 -11.80 14.48 -4.56
C GLY A 303 -11.77 15.34 -3.30
N ASN A 304 -12.89 15.40 -2.58
CA ASN A 304 -13.06 16.25 -1.39
C ASN A 304 -13.20 15.44 -0.10
N ASN A 305 -13.06 14.11 -0.16
CA ASN A 305 -13.06 13.20 0.97
C ASN A 305 -14.34 13.24 1.82
N SER A 306 -15.46 13.68 1.25
CA SER A 306 -16.69 13.90 2.01
C SER A 306 -17.17 12.61 2.71
N ILE A 307 -17.52 12.74 3.98
CA ILE A 307 -18.17 11.65 4.74
C ILE A 307 -19.65 11.47 4.36
N SER A 308 -20.19 12.31 3.47
CA SER A 308 -21.59 12.27 3.04
C SER A 308 -21.76 11.79 1.60
N SER A 309 -20.70 11.26 0.99
CA SER A 309 -20.72 10.76 -0.38
C SER A 309 -21.58 9.52 -0.54
N PHE A 310 -21.98 9.27 -1.80
CA PHE A 310 -22.81 8.16 -2.18
C PHE A 310 -22.10 6.81 -1.96
N ALA A 311 -22.84 5.84 -1.43
CA ALA A 311 -22.46 4.43 -1.32
C ALA A 311 -23.66 3.58 -1.77
N PRO A 312 -23.47 2.52 -2.59
CA PRO A 312 -24.56 1.69 -3.10
C PRO A 312 -25.32 0.99 -1.97
N ASP A 313 -26.64 0.85 -2.09
CA ASP A 313 -27.53 0.24 -1.10
C ASP A 313 -28.04 -1.12 -1.58
N GLY A 314 -27.55 -2.21 -0.97
CA GLY A 314 -27.99 -3.58 -1.23
C GLY A 314 -29.38 -3.90 -0.67
N THR A 315 -30.06 -2.93 -0.05
CA THR A 315 -31.34 -3.04 0.65
C THR A 315 -31.26 -4.00 1.85
N LEU A 316 -32.41 -4.34 2.45
CA LEU A 316 -32.50 -5.34 3.51
C LEU A 316 -32.04 -6.75 3.08
N SER A 317 -31.92 -7.01 1.77
CA SER A 317 -31.41 -8.29 1.25
C SER A 317 -29.89 -8.32 1.06
N LEU A 318 -29.19 -7.20 1.25
CA LEU A 318 -27.74 -7.08 1.00
C LEU A 318 -27.32 -7.61 -0.38
N SER A 319 -28.08 -7.24 -1.42
CA SER A 319 -27.88 -7.69 -2.80
C SER A 319 -27.28 -6.57 -3.64
N PHE A 320 -25.97 -6.64 -3.88
CA PHE A 320 -25.18 -5.68 -4.65
C PHE A 320 -24.95 -6.21 -6.07
N ASP A 321 -26.03 -6.35 -6.83
CA ASP A 321 -26.02 -6.81 -8.23
C ASP A 321 -26.33 -5.64 -9.17
N TYR A 322 -25.29 -4.84 -9.46
CA TYR A 322 -25.39 -3.66 -10.31
C TYR A 322 -24.84 -3.91 -11.72
N PRO A 323 -25.45 -3.34 -12.77
CA PRO A 323 -24.97 -3.48 -14.14
C PRO A 323 -23.59 -2.83 -14.32
N LEU A 324 -22.80 -3.37 -15.26
CA LEU A 324 -21.52 -2.79 -15.68
C LEU A 324 -21.43 -2.88 -17.20
N GLU A 325 -21.38 -1.73 -17.85
CA GLU A 325 -21.29 -1.61 -19.30
C GLU A 325 -20.15 -0.63 -19.64
N PHE A 326 -19.01 -1.14 -20.08
CA PHE A 326 -17.79 -0.35 -20.35
C PHE A 326 -17.90 0.62 -21.54
N ASN A 327 -19.04 0.67 -22.22
CA ASN A 327 -19.32 1.67 -23.27
C ASN A 327 -20.07 2.89 -22.74
N LEU A 328 -20.37 2.93 -21.43
CA LEU A 328 -20.92 4.09 -20.73
C LEU A 328 -19.80 4.87 -20.04
N SER A 329 -20.09 6.08 -19.59
CA SER A 329 -19.15 6.85 -18.78
C SER A 329 -18.85 6.09 -17.48
N PRO A 330 -17.63 6.19 -16.92
CA PRO A 330 -17.34 5.65 -15.59
C PRO A 330 -18.32 6.09 -14.50
N LEU A 331 -18.84 7.30 -14.61
CA LEU A 331 -19.83 7.84 -13.68
C LEU A 331 -21.20 7.15 -13.77
N ASP A 332 -21.49 6.41 -14.84
CA ASP A 332 -22.77 5.72 -15.04
C ASP A 332 -22.81 4.31 -14.43
N TYR A 333 -21.68 3.80 -13.91
CA TYR A 333 -21.58 2.48 -13.29
C TYR A 333 -20.89 2.50 -11.92
N GLN A 334 -20.96 3.64 -11.21
CA GLN A 334 -20.35 3.84 -9.89
C GLN A 334 -20.73 2.74 -8.89
N GLU A 335 -21.96 2.24 -8.93
CA GLU A 335 -22.39 1.18 -8.01
C GLU A 335 -21.62 -0.12 -8.19
N ALA A 336 -21.32 -0.51 -9.43
CA ALA A 336 -20.52 -1.70 -9.71
C ALA A 336 -19.06 -1.51 -9.27
N ALA A 337 -18.48 -0.33 -9.50
CA ALA A 337 -17.12 0.02 -9.10
C ALA A 337 -16.95 -0.02 -7.57
N ILE A 338 -17.80 0.70 -6.83
CA ILE A 338 -17.78 0.76 -5.37
C ILE A 338 -18.04 -0.63 -4.76
N THR A 339 -18.90 -1.44 -5.38
CA THR A 339 -19.15 -2.82 -4.93
C THR A 339 -17.90 -3.71 -5.08
N ASN A 340 -17.15 -3.58 -6.18
CA ASN A 340 -15.91 -4.33 -6.38
C ASN A 340 -14.82 -3.89 -5.38
N LEU A 341 -14.69 -2.58 -5.16
CA LEU A 341 -13.78 -1.99 -4.17
C LEU A 341 -14.08 -2.48 -2.75
N PHE A 342 -15.37 -2.47 -2.37
CA PHE A 342 -15.85 -2.97 -1.07
C PHE A 342 -15.54 -4.46 -0.89
N TYR A 343 -15.85 -5.28 -1.90
CA TYR A 343 -15.57 -6.71 -1.89
C TYR A 343 -14.08 -6.97 -1.66
N LEU A 344 -13.20 -6.33 -2.42
CA LEU A 344 -11.79 -6.63 -2.36
C LEU A 344 -11.11 -6.13 -1.09
N ASN A 345 -11.49 -4.96 -0.56
CA ASN A 345 -11.01 -4.50 0.74
C ASN A 345 -11.35 -5.50 1.86
N ASN A 346 -12.58 -6.02 1.87
CA ASN A 346 -12.97 -7.04 2.84
C ASN A 346 -12.27 -8.38 2.61
N MET A 347 -12.04 -8.80 1.36
CA MET A 347 -11.26 -10.00 1.06
C MET A 347 -9.82 -9.86 1.55
N MET A 348 -9.20 -8.69 1.36
CA MET A 348 -7.86 -8.38 1.88
C MET A 348 -7.86 -8.45 3.41
N HIS A 349 -8.80 -7.80 4.08
CA HIS A 349 -8.96 -7.92 5.52
C HIS A 349 -9.03 -9.39 5.97
N ASP A 350 -9.99 -10.14 5.44
CA ASP A 350 -10.27 -11.50 5.90
C ASP A 350 -9.12 -12.46 5.60
N ILE A 351 -8.53 -12.42 4.40
CA ILE A 351 -7.41 -13.30 4.03
C ILE A 351 -6.21 -13.03 4.93
N TRP A 352 -5.81 -11.76 5.09
CA TRP A 352 -4.59 -11.43 5.83
C TRP A 352 -4.75 -11.58 7.34
N PHE A 353 -5.97 -11.46 7.87
CA PHE A 353 -6.29 -11.84 9.25
C PHE A 353 -5.88 -13.30 9.54
N HIS A 354 -6.23 -14.23 8.64
CA HIS A 354 -5.87 -15.65 8.76
C HIS A 354 -4.35 -15.91 8.67
N HIS A 355 -3.60 -15.02 8.02
CA HIS A 355 -2.13 -15.08 7.96
C HIS A 355 -1.44 -14.30 9.08
N GLY A 356 -2.23 -13.66 9.96
CA GLY A 356 -1.75 -13.03 11.19
C GLY A 356 -1.71 -11.50 11.17
N PHE A 357 -2.32 -10.83 10.20
CA PHE A 357 -2.63 -9.40 10.31
C PHE A 357 -3.97 -9.24 11.04
N ASP A 358 -3.94 -9.50 12.35
CA ASP A 358 -5.08 -9.48 13.26
C ASP A 358 -5.09 -8.23 14.15
N GLU A 359 -6.13 -8.10 14.98
CA GLU A 359 -6.38 -6.96 15.88
C GLU A 359 -5.16 -6.55 16.73
N VAL A 360 -4.41 -7.51 17.29
CA VAL A 360 -3.24 -7.19 18.14
C VAL A 360 -2.06 -6.66 17.33
N SER A 361 -2.02 -7.01 16.05
CA SER A 361 -1.02 -6.56 15.09
C SER A 361 -1.43 -5.31 14.32
N GLY A 362 -2.55 -4.67 14.72
CA GLY A 362 -3.02 -3.40 14.19
C GLY A 362 -3.61 -3.52 12.78
N ASN A 363 -4.53 -4.47 12.58
CA ASN A 363 -5.36 -4.49 11.38
C ASN A 363 -6.36 -3.34 11.36
N PHE A 364 -7.21 -3.28 10.32
CA PHE A 364 -8.14 -2.17 10.10
C PHE A 364 -9.56 -2.61 10.38
N GLN A 365 -10.12 -2.21 11.53
CA GLN A 365 -11.52 -2.48 11.84
C GLN A 365 -12.10 -1.52 12.90
N THR A 366 -13.40 -1.22 12.80
CA THR A 366 -14.11 -0.36 13.76
C THR A 366 -14.10 -0.97 15.16
N THR A 367 -14.51 -2.22 15.29
CA THR A 367 -14.64 -2.94 16.56
C THR A 367 -13.67 -4.11 16.59
N ASN A 368 -12.71 -4.08 17.52
CA ASN A 368 -11.82 -5.20 17.83
C ASN A 368 -12.53 -6.21 18.75
N TYR A 369 -12.98 -7.33 18.20
CA TYR A 369 -13.77 -8.33 18.92
C TYR A 369 -12.98 -9.04 20.03
N SER A 370 -11.66 -9.09 19.93
CA SER A 370 -10.77 -9.58 21.00
C SER A 370 -10.54 -8.56 22.13
N ASN A 371 -10.95 -7.30 21.94
CA ASN A 371 -10.65 -6.16 22.82
C ASN A 371 -9.15 -5.92 23.02
N GLN A 372 -8.36 -6.18 21.99
CA GLN A 372 -6.93 -5.90 21.94
C GLN A 372 -6.62 -5.02 20.72
N GLY A 373 -5.47 -4.34 20.70
CA GLY A 373 -5.19 -3.31 19.70
C GLY A 373 -6.08 -2.08 19.86
N PHE A 374 -5.98 -1.13 18.92
CA PHE A 374 -6.82 0.06 18.86
C PHE A 374 -7.72 0.00 17.62
N GLY A 375 -9.02 -0.18 17.81
CA GLY A 375 -10.01 -0.12 16.72
C GLY A 375 -10.42 1.31 16.37
N ASP A 376 -11.61 1.46 15.78
CA ASP A 376 -12.12 2.69 15.15
C ASP A 376 -11.29 3.12 13.93
N ASP A 377 -10.72 2.14 13.22
CA ASP A 377 -9.72 2.38 12.17
C ASP A 377 -9.97 1.57 10.88
N PHE A 378 -11.25 1.32 10.57
CA PHE A 378 -11.67 0.81 9.27
C PHE A 378 -11.15 1.66 8.09
N VAL A 379 -11.03 1.06 6.91
CA VAL A 379 -10.56 1.75 5.70
C VAL A 379 -11.63 2.64 5.10
N PHE A 380 -11.33 3.92 4.85
CA PHE A 380 -12.09 4.71 3.87
C PHE A 380 -11.63 4.34 2.47
N ALA A 381 -12.50 3.76 1.64
CA ALA A 381 -12.16 3.37 0.27
C ALA A 381 -12.94 4.24 -0.73
N ASP A 382 -12.25 5.17 -1.36
CA ASP A 382 -12.84 6.16 -2.27
C ASP A 382 -12.69 5.70 -3.72
N ALA A 383 -13.82 5.36 -4.33
CA ALA A 383 -13.92 4.94 -5.72
C ALA A 383 -14.01 6.15 -6.65
N GLN A 384 -13.39 6.04 -7.82
CA GLN A 384 -13.33 7.06 -8.87
C GLN A 384 -12.97 8.45 -8.34
N ASP A 385 -12.02 8.50 -7.40
CA ASP A 385 -11.64 9.73 -6.72
C ASP A 385 -11.19 10.79 -7.74
N GLY A 386 -11.80 11.97 -7.65
CA GLY A 386 -11.65 13.04 -8.63
C GLY A 386 -10.41 13.91 -8.46
N SER A 387 -9.61 13.66 -7.43
CA SER A 387 -8.46 14.50 -7.10
C SER A 387 -7.31 14.32 -8.10
N ARG A 388 -7.21 13.17 -8.77
CA ARG A 388 -6.17 12.80 -9.74
C ARG A 388 -6.65 11.77 -10.77
N PHE A 389 -5.76 11.42 -11.69
CA PHE A 389 -5.93 10.35 -12.67
C PHE A 389 -4.67 9.49 -12.73
N ASN A 390 -4.77 8.34 -13.40
CA ASN A 390 -3.66 7.45 -13.73
C ASN A 390 -2.81 7.11 -12.52
N ASN A 391 -3.47 6.75 -11.41
CA ASN A 391 -2.80 6.46 -10.14
C ASN A 391 -3.77 5.71 -9.20
N ALA A 392 -3.30 5.34 -8.02
CA ALA A 392 -4.07 5.08 -6.81
C ALA A 392 -3.18 5.41 -5.59
N ASN A 393 -3.76 5.50 -4.40
CA ASN A 393 -2.95 5.72 -3.21
C ASN A 393 -3.57 5.10 -1.94
N PHE A 394 -2.72 4.94 -0.92
CA PHE A 394 -3.13 4.53 0.41
C PHE A 394 -2.39 5.31 1.51
N GLY A 395 -3.13 6.10 2.29
CA GLY A 395 -2.64 6.74 3.50
C GLY A 395 -2.75 5.80 4.70
N THR A 396 -1.62 5.42 5.31
CA THR A 396 -1.58 4.53 6.48
C THR A 396 -1.17 5.27 7.75
N PRO A 397 -2.10 5.52 8.68
CA PRO A 397 -1.75 6.05 9.99
C PRO A 397 -1.43 4.95 11.01
N PRO A 398 -0.91 5.31 12.19
CA PRO A 398 -0.81 4.39 13.32
C PRO A 398 -2.15 3.74 13.68
N ASP A 399 -2.08 2.63 14.42
CA ASP A 399 -3.23 1.90 14.98
C ASP A 399 -4.24 2.83 15.69
N GLY A 400 -5.53 2.63 15.42
CA GLY A 400 -6.61 3.45 15.98
C GLY A 400 -6.94 4.74 15.22
N PHE A 401 -6.40 4.91 14.01
CA PHE A 401 -6.78 5.98 13.08
C PHE A 401 -7.12 5.40 11.71
N ASN A 402 -8.19 5.89 11.08
CA ASN A 402 -8.64 5.34 9.80
C ASN A 402 -7.62 5.57 8.67
N PRO A 403 -7.16 4.52 7.98
CA PRO A 403 -6.50 4.69 6.71
C PRO A 403 -7.48 5.11 5.61
N ARG A 404 -6.93 5.60 4.49
CA ARG A 404 -7.72 5.97 3.32
C ARG A 404 -7.06 5.43 2.04
N MET A 405 -7.85 4.73 1.23
CA MET A 405 -7.53 4.27 -0.11
C MET A 405 -8.27 5.16 -1.11
N GLN A 406 -7.55 5.69 -2.11
CA GLN A 406 -8.15 6.48 -3.18
C GLN A 406 -7.84 5.82 -4.53
N MET A 407 -8.88 5.38 -5.22
CA MET A 407 -8.79 4.74 -6.53
C MET A 407 -9.16 5.74 -7.61
N PHE A 408 -8.36 5.85 -8.66
CA PHE A 408 -8.60 6.83 -9.73
C PHE A 408 -9.00 6.17 -11.05
N LEU A 409 -9.55 7.00 -11.94
CA LEU A 409 -9.71 6.68 -13.35
C LEU A 409 -8.37 6.79 -14.09
N TRP A 410 -8.24 6.02 -15.16
CA TRP A 410 -7.03 5.90 -15.97
C TRP A 410 -7.32 6.30 -17.41
N SER A 411 -6.66 7.35 -17.87
CA SER A 411 -6.77 7.83 -19.23
C SER A 411 -6.11 6.85 -20.21
N PRO A 412 -6.68 6.65 -21.41
CA PRO A 412 -5.99 5.95 -22.48
C PRO A 412 -4.65 6.62 -22.82
N PRO A 413 -3.65 5.85 -23.28
CA PRO A 413 -2.35 6.41 -23.64
C PRO A 413 -2.47 7.56 -24.66
N GLY A 414 -1.81 8.69 -24.37
CA GLY A 414 -1.78 9.87 -25.23
C GLY A 414 -3.00 10.80 -25.10
N VAL A 415 -3.94 10.52 -24.19
CA VAL A 415 -5.06 11.42 -23.87
C VAL A 415 -4.63 12.38 -22.76
N SER A 416 -4.78 13.69 -23.00
CA SER A 416 -4.53 14.70 -21.97
C SER A 416 -5.62 14.65 -20.91
N THR A 417 -5.20 14.69 -19.64
CA THR A 417 -6.08 14.75 -18.46
C THR A 417 -6.31 16.19 -17.98
N ASN A 418 -5.69 17.18 -18.62
CA ASN A 418 -5.72 18.57 -18.17
C ASN A 418 -7.04 19.25 -18.56
N ASN A 419 -7.50 20.18 -17.70
CA ASN A 419 -8.64 21.02 -18.05
C ASN A 419 -8.20 22.06 -19.07
N GLN A 420 -9.08 22.40 -20.00
CA GLN A 420 -8.80 23.32 -21.09
C GLN A 420 -9.60 24.62 -20.95
N VAL A 421 -8.91 25.73 -21.14
CA VAL A 421 -9.50 27.06 -21.38
C VAL A 421 -9.26 27.40 -22.84
N THR A 422 -10.28 27.30 -23.69
CA THR A 422 -10.17 27.78 -25.08
C THR A 422 -10.72 29.19 -25.18
N VAL A 423 -9.89 30.15 -25.56
CA VAL A 423 -10.27 31.53 -25.86
C VAL A 423 -10.70 31.58 -27.32
N GLU A 424 -11.99 31.84 -27.54
CA GLU A 424 -12.62 31.73 -28.87
C GLU A 424 -12.43 32.99 -29.74
N ASN A 425 -12.12 34.12 -29.11
CA ASN A 425 -11.96 35.41 -29.79
C ASN A 425 -11.01 36.37 -29.04
N GLY A 426 -10.59 37.44 -29.72
CA GLY A 426 -9.70 38.46 -29.16
C GLY A 426 -8.23 38.21 -29.46
N SER A 427 -7.36 39.05 -28.89
CA SER A 427 -5.92 39.02 -29.17
C SER A 427 -5.20 37.77 -28.64
N LEU A 428 -5.84 37.03 -27.73
CA LEU A 428 -5.31 35.85 -27.05
C LEU A 428 -6.03 34.56 -27.48
N THR A 429 -6.53 34.51 -28.72
CA THR A 429 -7.21 33.31 -29.26
C THR A 429 -6.26 32.11 -29.20
N GLY A 430 -6.70 31.01 -28.58
CA GLY A 430 -5.89 29.82 -28.36
C GLY A 430 -6.47 28.90 -27.28
N THR A 431 -5.86 27.73 -27.11
CA THR A 431 -6.19 26.78 -26.03
C THR A 431 -5.07 26.80 -25.00
N TYR A 432 -5.44 26.95 -23.75
CA TYR A 432 -4.58 26.97 -22.58
C TYR A 432 -4.96 25.80 -21.68
N GLU A 433 -3.99 25.28 -20.93
CA GLU A 433 -4.23 24.25 -19.93
C GLU A 433 -4.35 24.88 -18.55
N GLY A 434 -5.33 24.42 -17.79
CA GLY A 434 -5.58 24.85 -16.42
C GLY A 434 -5.67 23.67 -15.47
N VAL A 435 -5.40 23.93 -14.21
CA VAL A 435 -5.52 22.92 -13.14
C VAL A 435 -6.86 23.13 -12.44
N GLY A 436 -7.68 22.09 -12.34
CA GLY A 436 -8.98 22.19 -11.68
C GLY A 436 -8.85 22.48 -10.19
N ALA A 437 -9.85 23.13 -9.60
CA ALA A 437 -10.00 23.15 -8.14
C ALA A 437 -10.30 21.74 -7.62
N SER A 438 -9.93 21.45 -6.38
CA SER A 438 -10.33 20.20 -5.70
C SER A 438 -11.63 20.34 -4.92
N PHE A 439 -12.49 21.24 -5.37
CA PHE A 439 -13.76 21.57 -4.75
C PHE A 439 -14.68 22.13 -5.83
N GLY A 440 -15.97 22.19 -5.54
CA GLY A 440 -16.96 22.50 -6.55
C GLY A 440 -17.18 21.35 -7.54
N GLU A 441 -17.92 21.64 -8.60
CA GLU A 441 -18.12 20.66 -9.67
C GLU A 441 -16.88 20.50 -10.52
N ARG A 442 -16.61 19.27 -10.97
CA ARG A 442 -15.53 19.02 -11.91
C ARG A 442 -15.96 19.45 -13.32
N LEU A 443 -15.03 20.05 -14.08
CA LEU A 443 -15.29 20.29 -15.50
C LEU A 443 -15.45 18.95 -16.22
N SER A 444 -16.53 18.85 -17.01
CA SER A 444 -16.82 17.67 -17.83
C SER A 444 -16.39 17.90 -19.29
N SER A 445 -16.54 16.86 -20.12
CA SER A 445 -16.41 17.00 -21.57
C SER A 445 -17.48 17.89 -22.20
N VAL A 446 -18.58 18.20 -21.50
CA VAL A 446 -19.57 19.17 -21.95
C VAL A 446 -19.02 20.58 -21.67
N PRO A 447 -18.70 21.37 -22.71
CA PRO A 447 -18.03 22.64 -22.50
C PRO A 447 -18.99 23.70 -21.93
N ILE A 448 -18.49 24.49 -20.99
CA ILE A 448 -19.14 25.72 -20.55
C ILE A 448 -18.63 26.86 -21.42
N MET A 449 -19.50 27.43 -22.25
CA MET A 449 -19.19 28.56 -23.12
C MET A 449 -19.90 29.82 -22.67
N SER A 450 -19.14 30.84 -22.27
CA SER A 450 -19.69 32.15 -21.94
C SER A 450 -18.64 33.27 -22.02
N GLU A 451 -19.08 34.51 -21.87
CA GLU A 451 -18.20 35.66 -21.74
C GLU A 451 -17.42 35.59 -20.42
N VAL A 452 -16.15 36.01 -20.45
CA VAL A 452 -15.29 36.11 -19.27
C VAL A 452 -15.38 37.52 -18.71
N ILE A 453 -15.74 37.63 -17.44
CA ILE A 453 -15.91 38.89 -16.73
C ILE A 453 -14.89 38.96 -15.60
N LEU A 454 -14.02 39.97 -15.65
CA LEU A 454 -13.10 40.29 -14.56
C LEU A 454 -13.89 40.72 -13.33
N VAL A 455 -13.74 39.99 -12.24
CA VAL A 455 -14.41 40.33 -10.97
C VAL A 455 -13.85 41.64 -10.44
N THR A 456 -14.72 42.52 -9.95
CA THR A 456 -14.32 43.69 -9.18
C THR A 456 -14.95 43.67 -7.80
N ASP A 457 -14.21 43.99 -6.75
CA ASP A 457 -14.73 44.07 -5.37
C ASP A 457 -14.55 45.48 -4.76
N ALA A 458 -14.76 45.58 -3.45
CA ALA A 458 -14.66 46.82 -2.68
C ALA A 458 -13.28 47.02 -2.00
N GLY A 459 -12.34 46.11 -2.22
CA GLY A 459 -11.02 46.07 -1.61
C GLY A 459 -9.99 46.99 -2.27
N ILE A 460 -8.76 46.95 -1.73
CA ILE A 460 -7.59 47.63 -2.33
C ILE A 460 -7.07 46.83 -3.53
N ASP A 461 -7.00 45.50 -3.40
CA ASP A 461 -6.73 44.61 -4.52
C ASP A 461 -8.05 44.23 -5.20
N MET A 462 -8.55 45.15 -6.03
CA MET A 462 -9.92 45.11 -6.52
C MET A 462 -10.32 43.88 -7.35
N TYR A 463 -9.38 43.01 -7.70
CA TYR A 463 -9.61 41.87 -8.60
C TYR A 463 -9.48 40.51 -7.90
N ASP A 464 -9.30 40.48 -6.58
CA ASP A 464 -9.05 39.24 -5.85
C ASP A 464 -10.31 38.60 -5.23
N ALA A 465 -11.43 39.30 -5.21
CA ALA A 465 -12.72 38.83 -4.68
C ALA A 465 -12.68 38.49 -3.18
N CYS A 466 -11.78 39.10 -2.41
CA CYS A 466 -11.74 38.92 -0.96
C CYS A 466 -12.76 39.78 -0.21
N GLU A 467 -13.20 40.88 -0.83
CA GLU A 467 -14.28 41.72 -0.33
C GLU A 467 -15.58 41.52 -1.12
N SER A 468 -16.62 42.27 -0.75
CA SER A 468 -17.90 42.22 -1.45
C SER A 468 -17.75 42.61 -2.92
N ILE A 469 -18.07 41.67 -3.81
CA ILE A 469 -18.10 41.87 -5.26
C ILE A 469 -19.05 43.03 -5.62
N THR A 470 -18.56 43.97 -6.43
CA THR A 470 -19.25 45.21 -6.80
C THR A 470 -19.91 45.15 -8.18
N ASN A 471 -19.45 44.27 -9.07
CA ASN A 471 -19.97 44.10 -10.43
C ASN A 471 -20.88 42.87 -10.61
N VAL A 472 -21.62 42.48 -9.56
CA VAL A 472 -22.51 41.30 -9.52
C VAL A 472 -23.41 41.17 -10.76
N ALA A 473 -24.00 42.27 -11.23
CA ALA A 473 -24.90 42.23 -12.39
C ALA A 473 -24.24 41.74 -13.68
N SER A 474 -22.93 41.95 -13.84
CA SER A 474 -22.17 41.50 -15.00
C SER A 474 -21.76 40.03 -14.92
N LEU A 475 -21.65 39.48 -13.71
CA LEU A 475 -21.21 38.09 -13.49
C LEU A 475 -22.33 37.07 -13.69
N ASN A 476 -23.59 37.46 -13.48
CA ASN A 476 -24.74 36.57 -13.58
C ASN A 476 -24.86 35.91 -14.98
N GLY A 477 -24.63 34.60 -15.05
CA GLY A 477 -24.65 33.80 -16.29
C GLY A 477 -23.30 33.75 -17.05
N ASN A 478 -22.25 34.36 -16.51
CA ASN A 478 -20.94 34.48 -17.16
C ASN A 478 -19.84 33.75 -16.37
N ILE A 479 -18.68 33.59 -17.00
CA ILE A 479 -17.49 33.01 -16.38
C ILE A 479 -16.75 34.13 -15.64
N ALA A 480 -16.49 33.96 -14.35
CA ALA A 480 -15.70 34.92 -13.58
C ALA A 480 -14.21 34.66 -13.79
N ILE A 481 -13.40 35.72 -13.94
CA ILE A 481 -11.94 35.64 -13.79
C ILE A 481 -11.49 36.46 -12.57
N ILE A 482 -10.72 35.83 -11.69
CA ILE A 482 -10.31 36.36 -10.39
C ILE A 482 -8.79 36.23 -10.26
N ARG A 483 -8.11 37.26 -9.73
CA ARG A 483 -6.69 37.16 -9.39
C ARG A 483 -6.52 36.50 -8.00
N ARG A 484 -5.54 35.61 -7.84
CA ARG A 484 -5.18 35.07 -6.52
C ARG A 484 -4.81 36.24 -5.59
N GLY A 485 -5.32 36.18 -4.37
CA GLY A 485 -5.09 37.17 -3.32
C GLY A 485 -4.91 36.48 -1.96
N ASN A 486 -5.20 37.19 -0.87
CA ASN A 486 -4.86 36.71 0.48
C ASN A 486 -5.95 35.89 1.18
N CYS A 487 -7.18 35.88 0.68
CA CYS A 487 -8.25 35.02 1.19
C CYS A 487 -8.25 33.65 0.51
N GLU A 488 -8.90 32.68 1.13
CA GLU A 488 -9.00 31.31 0.62
C GLU A 488 -9.73 31.20 -0.74
N PHE A 489 -9.39 30.17 -1.52
CA PHE A 489 -9.96 29.97 -2.86
C PHE A 489 -11.46 29.65 -2.82
N GLY A 490 -11.92 28.82 -1.88
CA GLY A 490 -13.34 28.49 -1.73
C GLY A 490 -14.20 29.73 -1.54
N ALA A 491 -13.79 30.66 -0.67
CA ALA A 491 -14.50 31.92 -0.46
C ALA A 491 -14.60 32.78 -1.73
N LYS A 492 -13.52 32.87 -2.53
CA LYS A 492 -13.52 33.63 -3.80
C LYS A 492 -14.51 33.04 -4.80
N VAL A 493 -14.44 31.73 -5.00
CA VAL A 493 -15.29 31.01 -5.95
C VAL A 493 -16.76 31.06 -5.49
N LEU A 494 -17.01 30.82 -4.19
CA LEU A 494 -18.35 30.92 -3.60
C LEU A 494 -18.92 32.34 -3.70
N ALA A 495 -18.10 33.39 -3.56
CA ALA A 495 -18.55 34.77 -3.74
C ALA A 495 -18.97 35.04 -5.19
N ALA A 496 -18.19 34.56 -6.17
CA ALA A 496 -18.55 34.67 -7.59
C ALA A 496 -19.79 33.84 -7.95
N GLU A 497 -19.91 32.63 -7.40
CA GLU A 497 -21.10 31.77 -7.54
C GLU A 497 -22.35 32.46 -6.99
N ASN A 498 -22.27 33.04 -5.77
CA ASN A 498 -23.35 33.82 -5.18
C ASN A 498 -23.70 35.08 -6.00
N ALA A 499 -22.74 35.59 -6.77
CA ALA A 499 -22.95 36.68 -7.74
C ALA A 499 -23.55 36.20 -9.07
N GLY A 500 -23.77 34.90 -9.24
CA GLY A 500 -24.40 34.26 -10.39
C GLY A 500 -23.43 33.76 -11.46
N ALA A 501 -22.13 33.71 -11.17
CA ALA A 501 -21.17 33.10 -12.10
C ALA A 501 -21.47 31.61 -12.31
N ILE A 502 -21.19 31.11 -13.52
CA ILE A 502 -21.44 29.70 -13.87
C ILE A 502 -20.17 28.84 -13.88
N ALA A 503 -18.99 29.48 -13.83
CA ALA A 503 -17.68 28.89 -13.62
C ALA A 503 -16.68 29.98 -13.24
N VAL A 504 -15.53 29.59 -12.67
CA VAL A 504 -14.48 30.54 -12.25
C VAL A 504 -13.10 30.15 -12.78
N ILE A 505 -12.38 31.12 -13.35
CA ILE A 505 -10.96 31.05 -13.66
C ILE A 505 -10.22 31.86 -12.60
N VAL A 506 -9.37 31.21 -11.81
CA VAL A 506 -8.45 31.89 -10.90
C VAL A 506 -7.09 32.03 -11.57
N VAL A 507 -6.47 33.20 -11.47
CA VAL A 507 -5.14 33.49 -12.01
C VAL A 507 -4.13 33.46 -10.88
N ASN A 508 -3.11 32.62 -10.98
CA ASN A 508 -2.02 32.62 -9.99
C ASN A 508 -1.33 33.99 -9.99
N ASN A 509 -1.02 34.53 -8.82
CA ASN A 509 -0.40 35.84 -8.66
C ASN A 509 1.13 35.77 -8.50
N GLU A 510 1.70 34.57 -8.40
CA GLU A 510 3.14 34.32 -8.31
C GLU A 510 3.66 33.61 -9.58
N PRO A 511 4.92 33.85 -10.00
CA PRO A 511 5.52 33.12 -11.10
C PRO A 511 5.61 31.62 -10.77
N GLY A 512 5.15 30.77 -11.68
CA GLY A 512 5.17 29.31 -11.51
C GLY A 512 4.00 28.63 -12.21
N ASP A 513 3.96 27.31 -12.07
CA ASP A 513 2.88 26.49 -12.63
C ASP A 513 1.56 26.75 -11.89
N ALA A 514 0.45 26.46 -12.57
CA ALA A 514 -0.85 26.38 -11.92
C ALA A 514 -0.91 25.14 -11.02
N PHE A 515 -1.71 25.19 -9.97
CA PHE A 515 -1.87 24.09 -9.02
C PHE A 515 -3.33 23.95 -8.61
N ALA A 516 -3.67 22.78 -8.05
CA ALA A 516 -5.04 22.50 -7.63
C ALA A 516 -5.40 23.34 -6.40
N MET A 517 -6.37 24.22 -6.55
CA MET A 517 -6.84 25.09 -5.47
C MET A 517 -7.51 24.27 -4.36
N ALA A 518 -7.12 24.51 -3.10
CA ALA A 518 -7.71 23.87 -1.93
C ALA A 518 -9.08 24.48 -1.55
N PRO A 519 -10.00 23.71 -0.96
CA PRO A 519 -11.35 24.17 -0.62
C PRO A 519 -11.37 25.32 0.39
N GLY A 520 -10.48 25.30 1.39
CA GLY A 520 -10.62 26.17 2.56
C GLY A 520 -11.87 25.84 3.38
N ALA A 521 -12.27 26.75 4.25
CA ALA A 521 -13.38 26.58 5.18
C ALA A 521 -14.76 26.50 4.51
N VAL A 522 -14.95 27.13 3.34
CA VAL A 522 -16.26 27.15 2.65
C VAL A 522 -16.27 26.51 1.26
N GLY A 523 -15.19 25.86 0.84
CA GLY A 523 -15.09 25.22 -0.48
C GLY A 523 -16.15 24.14 -0.74
N ASP A 524 -16.59 23.42 0.31
CA ASP A 524 -17.65 22.40 0.20
C ASP A 524 -19.03 22.98 -0.14
N LEU A 525 -19.21 24.29 0.00
CA LEU A 525 -20.45 24.98 -0.39
C LEU A 525 -20.47 25.37 -1.87
N VAL A 526 -19.32 25.30 -2.55
CA VAL A 526 -19.21 25.64 -3.97
C VAL A 526 -19.88 24.55 -4.80
N SER A 527 -20.70 24.95 -5.77
CA SER A 527 -21.36 24.01 -6.69
C SER A 527 -21.03 24.24 -8.16
N ILE A 528 -20.26 25.28 -8.49
CA ILE A 528 -19.80 25.55 -9.87
C ILE A 528 -18.35 25.09 -10.08
N PRO A 529 -17.95 24.79 -11.34
CA PRO A 529 -16.57 24.44 -11.62
C PRO A 529 -15.62 25.64 -11.54
N ALA A 530 -14.42 25.36 -11.04
CA ALA A 530 -13.32 26.32 -11.02
C ALA A 530 -12.00 25.69 -11.48
N LEU A 531 -11.14 26.50 -12.09
CA LEU A 531 -9.77 26.12 -12.44
C LEU A 531 -8.81 27.27 -12.22
N MET A 532 -7.51 26.96 -12.18
CA MET A 532 -6.43 27.92 -12.12
C MET A 532 -5.63 27.94 -13.43
N LEU A 533 -5.27 29.14 -13.88
CA LEU A 533 -4.25 29.37 -14.91
C LEU A 533 -2.94 29.88 -14.30
N THR A 534 -1.85 29.69 -15.02
CA THR A 534 -0.54 30.24 -14.65
C THR A 534 -0.59 31.77 -14.57
N GLN A 535 0.34 32.39 -13.84
CA GLN A 535 0.42 33.85 -13.76
C GLN A 535 0.59 34.48 -15.14
N GLY A 536 1.47 33.93 -15.98
CA GLY A 536 1.78 34.50 -17.29
C GLY A 536 0.57 34.52 -18.25
N GLU A 537 -0.16 33.42 -18.32
CA GLU A 537 -1.34 33.29 -19.20
C GLU A 537 -2.54 34.06 -18.66
N GLY A 538 -2.80 33.93 -17.35
CA GLY A 538 -3.93 34.59 -16.71
C GLY A 538 -3.80 36.11 -16.65
N GLU A 539 -2.61 36.65 -16.38
CA GLU A 539 -2.40 38.11 -16.37
C GLU A 539 -2.51 38.73 -17.77
N ALA A 540 -2.18 37.99 -18.83
CA ALA A 540 -2.44 38.43 -20.19
C ALA A 540 -3.94 38.57 -20.46
N LEU A 541 -4.75 37.60 -20.03
CA LEU A 541 -6.21 37.65 -20.14
C LEU A 541 -6.81 38.81 -19.33
N ILE A 542 -6.39 38.98 -18.07
CA ILE A 542 -6.82 40.09 -17.22
C ILE A 542 -6.48 41.44 -17.89
N THR A 543 -5.26 41.58 -18.44
CA THR A 543 -4.83 42.81 -19.12
C THR A 543 -5.68 43.12 -20.35
N ALA A 544 -6.02 42.11 -21.16
CA ALA A 544 -6.89 42.29 -22.32
C ALA A 544 -8.30 42.76 -21.92
N LEU A 545 -8.89 42.17 -20.87
CA LEU A 545 -10.19 42.57 -20.33
C LEU A 545 -10.16 44.01 -19.78
N ILE A 546 -9.11 44.40 -19.06
CA ILE A 546 -8.91 45.78 -18.57
C ILE A 546 -8.83 46.78 -19.74
N ASN A 547 -8.22 46.38 -20.85
CA ASN A 547 -8.13 47.19 -22.07
C ASN A 547 -9.44 47.24 -22.87
N GLY A 548 -10.50 46.56 -22.39
CA GLY A 548 -11.84 46.59 -22.99
C GLY A 548 -12.06 45.57 -24.10
N GLU A 549 -11.21 44.53 -24.21
CA GLU A 549 -11.52 43.40 -25.07
C GLU A 549 -12.67 42.56 -24.49
N THR A 550 -13.58 42.12 -25.34
CA THR A 550 -14.61 41.13 -24.98
C THR A 550 -14.09 39.74 -25.31
N ILE A 551 -13.94 38.90 -24.29
CA ILE A 551 -13.40 37.54 -24.43
C ILE A 551 -14.49 36.52 -24.11
N THR A 552 -14.73 35.59 -25.02
CA THR A 552 -15.54 34.39 -24.81
C THR A 552 -14.60 33.21 -24.62
N THR A 553 -14.84 32.41 -23.59
CA THR A 553 -14.09 31.17 -23.37
C THR A 553 -14.99 29.96 -23.40
N ARG A 554 -14.37 28.83 -23.71
CA ARG A 554 -14.91 27.50 -23.63
C ARG A 554 -14.09 26.72 -22.62
N LEU A 555 -14.66 26.47 -21.44
CA LEU A 555 -14.06 25.67 -20.38
C LEU A 555 -14.49 24.22 -20.54
N GLN A 556 -13.54 23.28 -20.54
CA GLN A 556 -13.81 21.87 -20.76
C GLN A 556 -12.82 21.02 -19.95
N GLY A 557 -13.32 19.95 -19.32
CA GLY A 557 -12.49 18.92 -18.71
C GLY A 557 -12.20 17.79 -19.69
N PRO A 558 -11.35 16.82 -19.31
CA PRO A 558 -11.09 15.68 -20.16
C PRO A 558 -12.36 14.84 -20.37
N ASP A 559 -12.48 14.25 -21.56
CA ASP A 559 -13.52 13.26 -21.83
C ASP A 559 -13.14 11.92 -21.19
N ILE A 560 -13.86 11.59 -20.12
CA ILE A 560 -13.63 10.38 -19.34
C ILE A 560 -14.38 9.17 -19.87
N THR A 561 -15.13 9.30 -20.96
CA THR A 561 -15.96 8.20 -21.50
C THR A 561 -15.14 6.95 -21.81
N ASP A 562 -13.92 7.13 -22.31
CA ASP A 562 -13.00 6.04 -22.64
C ASP A 562 -11.98 5.74 -21.51
N PHE A 563 -12.11 6.36 -20.33
CA PHE A 563 -11.20 6.12 -19.22
C PHE A 563 -11.48 4.75 -18.61
N ILE A 564 -10.40 4.05 -18.27
CA ILE A 564 -10.46 2.79 -17.56
C ILE A 564 -10.63 3.05 -16.07
N ASP A 565 -11.56 2.34 -15.44
CA ASP A 565 -11.81 2.49 -14.02
C ASP A 565 -10.88 1.55 -13.21
N GLY A 566 -10.00 2.14 -12.40
CA GLY A 566 -9.05 1.42 -11.54
C GLY A 566 -9.73 0.57 -10.46
N ASP A 567 -10.99 0.89 -10.10
CA ASP A 567 -11.78 0.16 -9.10
C ASP A 567 -12.13 -1.29 -9.53
N PHE A 568 -11.82 -1.66 -10.77
CA PHE A 568 -11.95 -3.04 -11.27
C PHE A 568 -10.62 -3.79 -11.41
N ASP A 569 -9.48 -3.15 -11.12
CA ASP A 569 -8.18 -3.82 -11.09
C ASP A 569 -7.86 -4.30 -9.68
N ASN A 570 -8.12 -5.58 -9.44
CA ASN A 570 -7.94 -6.19 -8.13
C ASN A 570 -6.46 -6.23 -7.70
N VAL A 571 -5.50 -6.16 -8.63
CA VAL A 571 -4.08 -6.08 -8.25
C VAL A 571 -3.75 -4.68 -7.74
N ILE A 572 -4.31 -3.61 -8.32
CA ILE A 572 -4.09 -2.24 -7.84
C ILE A 572 -4.71 -2.06 -6.45
N ILE A 573 -5.97 -2.44 -6.25
CA ILE A 573 -6.62 -2.31 -4.93
C ILE A 573 -5.86 -3.10 -3.85
N ALA A 574 -5.41 -4.31 -4.17
CA ALA A 574 -4.63 -5.13 -3.24
C ALA A 574 -3.23 -4.57 -2.99
N HIS A 575 -2.60 -3.95 -4.00
CA HIS A 575 -1.36 -3.21 -3.84
C HIS A 575 -1.53 -2.08 -2.83
N GLU A 576 -2.56 -1.24 -3.00
CA GLU A 576 -2.85 -0.14 -2.08
C GLU A 576 -3.10 -0.64 -0.65
N TYR A 577 -3.92 -1.69 -0.47
CA TYR A 577 -4.12 -2.29 0.85
C TYR A 577 -2.82 -2.87 1.44
N GLY A 578 -1.93 -3.38 0.57
CA GLY A 578 -0.60 -3.87 0.92
C GLY A 578 0.31 -2.81 1.56
N HIS A 579 0.14 -1.53 1.20
CA HIS A 579 0.80 -0.44 1.93
C HIS A 579 0.30 -0.36 3.37
N GLY A 580 -1.00 -0.49 3.57
CA GLY A 580 -1.61 -0.55 4.90
C GLY A 580 -0.99 -1.64 5.78
N ILE A 581 -0.94 -2.87 5.26
CA ILE A 581 -0.38 -4.03 5.98
C ILE A 581 1.10 -3.81 6.32
N SER A 582 1.91 -3.44 5.32
CA SER A 582 3.36 -3.32 5.50
C SER A 582 3.74 -2.16 6.44
N ASN A 583 3.04 -1.02 6.37
CA ASN A 583 3.27 0.11 7.28
C ASN A 583 2.82 -0.18 8.72
N ARG A 584 1.66 -0.85 8.94
CA ARG A 584 1.20 -1.21 10.30
C ARG A 584 2.11 -2.23 10.98
N LEU A 585 2.64 -3.19 10.24
CA LEU A 585 3.48 -4.25 10.81
C LEU A 585 4.93 -3.82 11.04
N THR A 586 5.52 -3.03 10.14
CA THR A 586 6.95 -2.65 10.21
C THR A 586 7.21 -1.68 11.36
N GLY A 587 8.10 -2.05 12.29
CA GLY A 587 8.38 -1.21 13.47
C GLY A 587 7.23 -1.18 14.49
N GLY A 588 6.13 -1.88 14.21
CA GLY A 588 4.99 -2.10 15.08
C GLY A 588 3.81 -1.13 14.83
N PRO A 589 2.59 -1.53 15.22
CA PRO A 589 1.33 -0.80 14.96
C PRO A 589 1.31 0.69 15.29
N ALA A 590 2.08 1.12 16.30
CA ALA A 590 2.17 2.51 16.71
C ALA A 590 3.07 3.38 15.80
N ALA A 591 3.81 2.78 14.85
CA ALA A 591 4.87 3.40 14.07
C ALA A 591 4.69 3.21 12.55
N ALA A 592 3.57 3.70 12.00
CA ALA A 592 3.26 3.58 10.58
C ALA A 592 4.19 4.35 9.61
N GLY A 593 5.17 5.11 10.12
CA GLY A 593 6.14 5.88 9.33
C GLY A 593 7.46 5.15 9.02
N CYS A 594 7.53 3.84 9.24
CA CYS A 594 8.78 3.08 9.19
C CYS A 594 9.25 2.63 7.80
N LEU A 595 8.53 2.97 6.72
CA LEU A 595 8.89 2.62 5.34
C LEU A 595 9.09 3.85 4.44
N GLN A 596 9.78 4.85 4.98
CA GLN A 596 10.03 6.13 4.31
C GLN A 596 11.51 6.32 3.89
N ASN A 597 12.38 5.38 4.26
CA ASN A 597 13.81 5.42 3.97
C ASN A 597 14.11 5.22 2.47
N ALA A 598 15.37 5.40 2.06
CA ALA A 598 15.74 5.36 0.65
C ALA A 598 15.66 3.97 0.02
N GLU A 599 16.06 2.95 0.79
CA GLU A 599 16.11 1.54 0.40
C GLU A 599 14.83 0.76 0.81
N GLN A 600 13.72 1.46 1.05
CA GLN A 600 12.50 0.86 1.59
C GLN A 600 11.84 -0.14 0.60
N MET A 601 11.18 -1.17 1.15
CA MET A 601 10.60 -2.32 0.42
C MET A 601 9.06 -2.29 0.26
N GLY A 602 8.40 -1.26 0.79
CA GLY A 602 6.96 -0.95 0.76
C GLY A 602 6.25 -1.35 -0.53
N GLU A 603 6.65 -0.69 -1.62
CA GLU A 603 6.16 -0.93 -2.98
C GLU A 603 6.26 -2.40 -3.42
N GLY A 604 7.32 -3.09 -2.98
CA GLY A 604 7.57 -4.48 -3.32
C GLY A 604 6.69 -5.45 -2.54
N TRP A 605 6.43 -5.17 -1.26
CA TRP A 605 5.42 -5.96 -0.52
C TRP A 605 4.03 -5.75 -1.12
N SER A 606 3.68 -4.52 -1.47
CA SER A 606 2.39 -4.18 -2.09
C SER A 606 2.17 -4.91 -3.43
N ASP A 607 3.14 -4.89 -4.35
CA ASP A 607 3.06 -5.67 -5.58
C ASP A 607 2.90 -7.16 -5.29
N TRP A 608 3.68 -7.68 -4.34
CA TRP A 608 3.61 -9.08 -3.97
C TRP A 608 2.24 -9.47 -3.39
N PHE A 609 1.62 -8.64 -2.55
CA PHE A 609 0.28 -8.89 -2.02
C PHE A 609 -0.77 -9.04 -3.14
N GLY A 610 -0.75 -8.15 -4.14
CA GLY A 610 -1.63 -8.23 -5.31
C GLY A 610 -1.39 -9.48 -6.17
N LEU A 611 -0.13 -9.84 -6.38
CA LEU A 611 0.23 -11.06 -7.12
C LEU A 611 -0.24 -12.33 -6.41
N MET A 612 -0.11 -12.39 -5.08
CA MET A 612 -0.45 -13.58 -4.30
C MET A 612 -1.94 -13.90 -4.32
N ILE A 613 -2.81 -12.90 -4.14
CA ILE A 613 -4.26 -13.15 -4.08
C ILE A 613 -4.89 -13.43 -5.45
N THR A 614 -4.17 -13.10 -6.54
CA THR A 614 -4.60 -13.32 -7.93
C THR A 614 -3.87 -14.49 -8.60
N MET A 615 -3.01 -15.20 -7.87
CA MET A 615 -2.32 -16.39 -8.36
C MET A 615 -3.30 -17.55 -8.55
N LYS A 616 -3.10 -18.33 -9.62
CA LYS A 616 -3.93 -19.49 -9.95
C LYS A 616 -3.12 -20.78 -9.84
N SER A 617 -3.82 -21.88 -9.57
CA SER A 617 -3.23 -23.23 -9.56
C SER A 617 -2.66 -23.69 -10.90
N THR A 618 -3.01 -23.00 -11.99
CA THR A 618 -2.54 -23.26 -13.35
C THR A 618 -1.35 -22.42 -13.76
N ASP A 619 -0.99 -21.42 -12.96
CA ASP A 619 0.17 -20.56 -13.27
C ASP A 619 1.45 -21.40 -13.17
N LEU A 620 2.49 -20.98 -13.89
CA LEU A 620 3.83 -21.56 -13.90
C LEU A 620 4.89 -20.54 -13.46
N PRO A 621 6.04 -20.98 -12.91
CA PRO A 621 7.13 -20.09 -12.51
C PRO A 621 7.61 -19.13 -13.60
N GLU A 622 7.62 -19.60 -14.85
CA GLU A 622 8.06 -18.84 -16.03
C GLU A 622 6.99 -17.89 -16.60
N ASP A 623 5.73 -17.99 -16.15
CA ASP A 623 4.67 -17.10 -16.63
C ASP A 623 5.00 -15.64 -16.30
N THR A 624 4.70 -14.75 -17.25
CA THR A 624 4.97 -13.32 -17.12
C THR A 624 3.76 -12.61 -16.53
N ARG A 625 3.92 -12.00 -15.35
CA ARG A 625 2.88 -11.21 -14.68
C ARG A 625 3.27 -9.73 -14.65
N GLY A 626 2.52 -8.89 -15.37
CA GLY A 626 2.61 -7.44 -15.26
C GLY A 626 1.73 -6.90 -14.12
N ILE A 627 1.92 -5.64 -13.75
CA ILE A 627 1.05 -4.93 -12.79
C ILE A 627 0.24 -3.88 -13.55
N GLY A 628 -1.04 -3.73 -13.23
CA GLY A 628 -1.92 -2.69 -13.78
C GLY A 628 -2.16 -2.79 -15.29
N THR A 629 -2.03 -3.98 -15.88
CA THR A 629 -2.15 -4.15 -17.34
C THR A 629 -3.51 -3.70 -17.87
N PHE A 630 -4.58 -3.94 -17.13
CA PHE A 630 -5.92 -3.48 -17.47
C PHE A 630 -6.03 -1.95 -17.42
N ALA A 631 -5.56 -1.33 -16.32
CA ALA A 631 -5.63 0.11 -16.12
C ALA A 631 -4.98 0.91 -17.26
N ILE A 632 -3.88 0.41 -17.83
CA ILE A 632 -3.19 1.03 -18.97
C ILE A 632 -3.51 0.38 -20.33
N SER A 633 -4.62 -0.37 -20.42
CA SER A 633 -5.15 -0.95 -21.66
C SER A 633 -4.18 -1.90 -22.39
N GLN A 634 -3.37 -2.65 -21.66
CA GLN A 634 -2.50 -3.70 -22.20
C GLN A 634 -3.20 -5.08 -22.21
N PRO A 635 -2.72 -6.02 -23.05
CA PRO A 635 -3.08 -7.43 -22.93
C PRO A 635 -2.72 -7.99 -21.55
N THR A 636 -3.31 -9.13 -21.17
CA THR A 636 -3.08 -9.80 -19.87
C THR A 636 -1.63 -10.21 -19.62
N ASN A 637 -0.82 -10.32 -20.66
CA ASN A 637 0.62 -10.60 -20.59
C ASN A 637 1.48 -9.38 -20.94
N GLY A 638 0.89 -8.18 -20.91
CA GLY A 638 1.62 -6.93 -21.08
C GLY A 638 2.64 -6.70 -19.97
N ASN A 639 3.58 -5.79 -20.22
CA ASN A 639 4.61 -5.44 -19.25
C ASN A 639 4.03 -4.80 -17.98
N GLY A 640 2.92 -4.08 -18.11
CA GLY A 640 2.38 -3.26 -17.04
C GLY A 640 3.26 -2.04 -16.76
N ILE A 641 3.13 -1.53 -15.55
CA ILE A 641 3.74 -0.28 -15.06
C ILE A 641 5.11 -0.45 -14.38
N ARG A 642 5.66 -1.65 -14.34
CA ARG A 642 6.96 -1.96 -13.70
C ARG A 642 8.08 -2.11 -14.74
N PRO A 643 9.37 -2.03 -14.34
CA PRO A 643 10.50 -2.13 -15.28
C PRO A 643 10.53 -3.42 -16.12
N ALA A 644 10.04 -4.53 -15.58
CA ALA A 644 9.79 -5.78 -16.30
C ALA A 644 8.61 -6.52 -15.65
N THR A 645 8.11 -7.58 -16.30
CA THR A 645 7.13 -8.50 -15.69
C THR A 645 7.77 -9.35 -14.60
N TYR A 646 7.00 -9.72 -13.58
CA TYR A 646 7.40 -10.72 -12.60
C TYR A 646 7.37 -12.12 -13.24
N THR A 647 8.51 -12.81 -13.17
CA THR A 647 8.75 -14.17 -13.68
C THR A 647 10.06 -14.68 -13.10
N THR A 648 10.18 -16.01 -12.94
CA THR A 648 11.45 -16.65 -12.54
C THR A 648 12.44 -16.78 -13.70
N ASP A 649 12.04 -16.46 -14.95
CA ASP A 649 12.95 -16.46 -16.10
C ASP A 649 13.85 -15.22 -16.10
N PHE A 650 15.13 -15.43 -15.74
CA PHE A 650 16.17 -14.40 -15.75
C PHE A 650 16.42 -13.75 -17.12
N ASN A 651 15.98 -14.34 -18.23
CA ASN A 651 16.08 -13.68 -19.54
C ASN A 651 15.05 -12.55 -19.71
N ILE A 652 13.95 -12.59 -18.95
CA ILE A 652 12.88 -11.60 -18.99
C ILE A 652 13.05 -10.62 -17.83
N ASN A 653 13.29 -11.12 -16.62
CA ASN A 653 13.54 -10.29 -15.43
C ASN A 653 14.88 -10.66 -14.81
N SER A 654 15.93 -9.94 -15.19
CA SER A 654 17.30 -10.16 -14.74
C SER A 654 17.69 -9.31 -13.52
N PHE A 655 16.75 -8.62 -12.87
CA PHE A 655 17.08 -7.65 -11.83
C PHE A 655 17.63 -8.34 -10.57
N THR A 656 18.67 -7.74 -9.99
CA THR A 656 19.36 -8.17 -8.76
C THR A 656 19.49 -7.01 -7.77
N TYR A 657 20.01 -7.30 -6.58
CA TYR A 657 20.16 -6.31 -5.53
C TYR A 657 20.95 -5.08 -5.97
N SER A 658 22.01 -5.24 -6.78
CA SER A 658 22.80 -4.07 -7.23
C SER A 658 22.00 -3.10 -8.10
N ASP A 659 20.89 -3.51 -8.71
CA ASP A 659 20.04 -2.60 -9.48
C ASP A 659 19.39 -1.51 -8.61
N THR A 660 19.27 -1.70 -7.29
CA THR A 660 18.81 -0.62 -6.40
C THR A 660 19.71 0.61 -6.47
N ASN A 661 21.00 0.41 -6.81
CA ASN A 661 22.00 1.46 -7.01
C ASN A 661 21.80 2.26 -8.30
N ASN A 662 20.97 1.79 -9.23
CA ASN A 662 20.71 2.48 -10.48
C ASN A 662 19.75 3.65 -10.26
N THR A 663 20.27 4.88 -10.32
CA THR A 663 19.49 6.11 -10.16
C THR A 663 18.41 6.32 -11.22
N ASP A 664 18.48 5.60 -12.36
CA ASP A 664 17.44 5.64 -13.40
C ASP A 664 16.20 4.80 -13.01
N LEU A 665 16.31 3.89 -12.05
CA LEU A 665 15.14 3.25 -11.45
C LEU A 665 14.40 4.22 -10.54
N SER A 666 13.11 4.39 -10.78
CA SER A 666 12.23 5.26 -9.99
C SER A 666 12.28 4.91 -8.50
N ARG A 667 12.24 5.92 -7.63
CA ARG A 667 12.04 5.74 -6.19
C ARG A 667 10.63 6.25 -5.83
N PRO A 668 9.84 5.49 -5.05
CA PRO A 668 10.17 4.19 -4.47
C PRO A 668 9.93 2.98 -5.39
N HIS A 669 9.07 3.10 -6.40
CA HIS A 669 8.52 1.96 -7.18
C HIS A 669 9.55 0.99 -7.77
N GLY A 670 10.65 1.53 -8.30
CA GLY A 670 11.71 0.72 -8.91
C GLY A 670 12.51 -0.06 -7.88
N ILE A 671 12.66 0.47 -6.67
CA ILE A 671 13.28 -0.26 -5.54
C ILE A 671 12.37 -1.40 -5.10
N GLY A 672 11.08 -1.11 -4.88
CA GLY A 672 10.10 -2.14 -4.55
C GLY A 672 10.01 -3.25 -5.57
N PHE A 673 10.07 -2.93 -6.86
CA PHE A 673 10.09 -3.92 -7.93
C PHE A 673 11.24 -4.92 -7.81
N VAL A 674 12.45 -4.49 -7.42
CA VAL A 674 13.58 -5.40 -7.16
C VAL A 674 13.26 -6.33 -5.98
N TRP A 675 12.68 -5.80 -4.90
CA TRP A 675 12.26 -6.60 -3.74
C TRP A 675 11.20 -7.65 -4.09
N ALA A 676 10.13 -7.23 -4.76
CA ALA A 676 9.04 -8.10 -5.22
C ALA A 676 9.55 -9.20 -6.17
N THR A 677 10.54 -8.89 -7.01
CA THR A 677 11.19 -9.88 -7.88
C THR A 677 11.83 -11.01 -7.07
N VAL A 678 12.50 -10.72 -5.95
CA VAL A 678 13.05 -11.75 -5.06
C VAL A 678 11.95 -12.54 -4.35
N LEU A 679 10.89 -11.87 -3.88
CA LEU A 679 9.76 -12.53 -3.24
C LEU A 679 8.95 -13.41 -4.21
N TRP A 680 8.91 -13.07 -5.49
CA TRP A 680 8.28 -13.90 -6.52
C TRP A 680 9.03 -15.21 -6.71
N ASP A 681 10.36 -15.17 -6.82
CA ASP A 681 11.19 -16.38 -6.85
C ASP A 681 11.02 -17.22 -5.58
N LEU A 682 10.93 -16.57 -4.40
CA LEU A 682 10.70 -17.25 -3.13
C LEU A 682 9.35 -17.96 -3.11
N THR A 683 8.32 -17.31 -3.63
CA THR A 683 6.95 -17.84 -3.73
C THR A 683 6.95 -19.14 -4.52
N TRP A 684 7.56 -19.13 -5.71
CA TRP A 684 7.67 -20.33 -6.55
C TRP A 684 8.52 -21.42 -5.90
N ALA A 685 9.60 -21.08 -5.21
CA ALA A 685 10.38 -22.08 -4.46
C ALA A 685 9.55 -22.78 -3.36
N TYR A 686 8.72 -22.02 -2.63
CA TYR A 686 7.78 -22.60 -1.68
C TYR A 686 6.72 -23.47 -2.35
N ILE A 687 6.15 -23.04 -3.48
CA ILE A 687 5.15 -23.80 -4.24
C ILE A 687 5.77 -25.10 -4.80
N ASP A 688 7.00 -25.05 -5.32
CA ASP A 688 7.71 -26.24 -5.80
C ASP A 688 7.93 -27.26 -4.68
N LYS A 689 8.23 -26.78 -3.47
CA LYS A 689 8.49 -27.64 -2.30
C LYS A 689 7.21 -28.21 -1.68
N TYR A 690 6.13 -27.43 -1.62
CA TYR A 690 4.94 -27.76 -0.82
C TYR A 690 3.65 -27.90 -1.63
N GLY A 691 3.69 -27.67 -2.94
CA GLY A 691 2.52 -27.60 -3.82
C GLY A 691 1.76 -26.27 -3.70
N PHE A 692 0.88 -25.98 -4.64
CA PHE A 692 -0.06 -24.85 -4.55
C PHE A 692 -1.36 -25.31 -3.89
N ASP A 693 -1.99 -24.46 -3.09
CA ASP A 693 -3.29 -24.68 -2.47
C ASP A 693 -4.19 -23.45 -2.73
N SER A 694 -5.36 -23.69 -3.33
CA SER A 694 -6.27 -22.61 -3.72
C SER A 694 -7.07 -22.02 -2.56
N ASP A 695 -7.09 -22.65 -1.39
CA ASP A 695 -7.70 -22.05 -0.21
C ASP A 695 -6.78 -20.96 0.36
N LEU A 696 -7.11 -19.69 0.08
CA LEU A 696 -6.33 -18.53 0.53
C LEU A 696 -6.41 -18.31 2.05
N TYR A 697 -7.39 -18.87 2.75
CA TYR A 697 -7.59 -18.67 4.19
C TYR A 697 -6.85 -19.75 4.98
N ASN A 698 -7.28 -21.00 4.82
CA ASN A 698 -6.85 -22.13 5.66
C ASN A 698 -5.88 -23.07 4.94
N GLY A 699 -5.52 -22.77 3.70
CA GLY A 699 -4.63 -23.58 2.91
C GLY A 699 -3.25 -23.77 3.56
N ASN A 700 -2.60 -24.85 3.15
CA ASN A 700 -1.31 -25.28 3.69
C ASN A 700 -0.24 -25.49 2.60
N GLY A 701 -0.54 -25.07 1.37
CA GLY A 701 0.38 -25.06 0.25
C GLY A 701 1.55 -24.08 0.45
N GLY A 702 2.50 -24.12 -0.47
CA GLY A 702 3.65 -23.23 -0.52
C GLY A 702 3.25 -21.77 -0.58
N ASN A 703 2.22 -21.42 -1.36
CA ASN A 703 1.65 -20.08 -1.42
C ASN A 703 1.15 -19.61 -0.03
N ASN A 704 0.40 -20.42 0.72
CA ASN A 704 -0.05 -20.03 2.07
C ASN A 704 1.10 -19.96 3.08
N ARG A 705 2.11 -20.83 2.95
CA ARG A 705 3.28 -20.84 3.84
C ARG A 705 4.12 -19.59 3.66
N VAL A 706 4.35 -19.15 2.42
CA VAL A 706 5.07 -17.91 2.15
C VAL A 706 4.23 -16.68 2.55
N MET A 707 2.90 -16.71 2.42
CA MET A 707 1.99 -15.69 2.99
C MET A 707 2.21 -15.47 4.49
N LYS A 708 2.19 -16.56 5.27
CA LYS A 708 2.47 -16.51 6.71
C LYS A 708 3.89 -16.01 7.01
N LEU A 709 4.87 -16.54 6.28
CA LEU A 709 6.28 -16.14 6.42
C LEU A 709 6.48 -14.63 6.23
N VAL A 710 5.86 -14.04 5.21
CA VAL A 710 5.99 -12.60 4.91
C VAL A 710 5.34 -11.75 5.98
N ILE A 711 4.13 -12.09 6.42
CA ILE A 711 3.46 -11.37 7.53
C ILE A 711 4.30 -11.43 8.81
N ASP A 712 4.85 -12.60 9.15
CA ASP A 712 5.69 -12.74 10.33
C ASP A 712 7.05 -12.03 10.17
N GLY A 713 7.62 -12.02 8.95
CA GLY A 713 8.82 -11.25 8.64
C GLY A 713 8.64 -9.75 8.80
N LEU A 714 7.52 -9.19 8.32
CA LEU A 714 7.17 -7.77 8.50
C LEU A 714 7.11 -7.37 9.98
N LYS A 715 6.63 -8.26 10.86
CA LYS A 715 6.61 -8.03 12.32
C LYS A 715 8.00 -8.08 12.96
N LEU A 716 8.92 -8.84 12.37
CA LEU A 716 10.26 -9.06 12.94
C LEU A 716 11.27 -8.02 12.44
N GLN A 717 11.06 -7.43 11.27
CA GLN A 717 11.97 -6.42 10.76
C GLN A 717 11.91 -5.14 11.60
N PRO A 718 13.00 -4.36 11.64
CA PRO A 718 13.05 -3.13 12.41
C PRO A 718 12.36 -1.97 11.67
N CYS A 719 12.30 -0.80 12.30
CA CYS A 719 11.89 0.44 11.60
C CYS A 719 12.96 0.86 10.57
N SER A 720 12.57 1.49 9.47
CA SER A 720 13.47 1.83 8.35
C SER A 720 14.36 0.66 7.89
N PRO A 721 13.79 -0.50 7.50
CA PRO A 721 14.55 -1.65 7.03
C PRO A 721 15.22 -1.40 5.67
N GLY A 722 16.41 -1.96 5.47
CA GLY A 722 16.97 -2.24 4.14
C GLY A 722 16.67 -3.69 3.71
N PHE A 723 17.12 -4.10 2.52
CA PHE A 723 16.76 -5.42 1.99
C PHE A 723 17.34 -6.58 2.82
N ILE A 724 18.51 -6.39 3.40
CA ILE A 724 19.13 -7.38 4.28
C ILE A 724 18.35 -7.54 5.57
N ASP A 725 17.86 -6.45 6.17
CA ASP A 725 16.98 -6.54 7.35
C ASP A 725 15.70 -7.32 7.03
N GLY A 726 15.10 -7.08 5.85
CA GLY A 726 13.91 -7.81 5.38
C GLY A 726 14.18 -9.30 5.18
N ARG A 727 15.28 -9.66 4.50
CA ARG A 727 15.71 -11.06 4.33
C ARG A 727 15.92 -11.75 5.68
N ASP A 728 16.65 -11.11 6.58
CA ASP A 728 17.01 -11.69 7.88
C ASP A 728 15.76 -11.85 8.77
N ALA A 729 14.78 -10.94 8.65
CA ALA A 729 13.49 -11.07 9.30
C ALA A 729 12.67 -12.27 8.76
N LEU A 730 12.67 -12.53 7.45
CA LEU A 730 12.03 -13.72 6.87
C LEU A 730 12.74 -15.01 7.34
N LEU A 731 14.06 -15.02 7.40
CA LEU A 731 14.82 -16.15 7.96
C LEU A 731 14.50 -16.37 9.44
N ALA A 732 14.35 -15.30 10.22
CA ALA A 732 13.95 -15.37 11.61
C ALA A 732 12.51 -15.90 11.77
N ALA A 733 11.59 -15.50 10.89
CA ALA A 733 10.22 -15.99 10.85
C ALA A 733 10.15 -17.50 10.55
N ASP A 734 10.92 -17.98 9.58
CA ASP A 734 11.01 -19.43 9.29
C ASP A 734 11.60 -20.20 10.47
N MET A 735 12.65 -19.67 11.10
CA MET A 735 13.22 -20.26 12.31
C MET A 735 12.20 -20.31 13.46
N ALA A 736 11.36 -19.29 13.60
CA ALA A 736 10.35 -19.24 14.63
C ALA A 736 9.24 -20.27 14.40
N THR A 737 8.76 -20.42 13.16
CA THR A 737 7.58 -21.20 12.81
C THR A 737 7.90 -22.67 12.54
N THR A 738 8.94 -22.94 11.76
CA THR A 738 9.29 -24.30 11.31
C THR A 738 10.54 -24.84 12.01
N GLY A 739 11.25 -24.02 12.79
CA GLY A 739 12.56 -24.38 13.31
C GLY A 739 13.65 -24.30 12.23
N GLY A 740 13.41 -23.64 11.10
CA GLY A 740 14.43 -23.44 10.07
C GLY A 740 14.41 -24.49 8.95
N GLU A 741 13.28 -25.13 8.69
CA GLU A 741 13.15 -26.16 7.64
C GLU A 741 13.33 -25.59 6.21
N ASN A 742 13.22 -24.27 6.05
CA ASN A 742 13.30 -23.59 4.75
C ASN A 742 14.52 -22.71 4.58
N GLN A 743 15.42 -22.64 5.57
CA GLN A 743 16.58 -21.76 5.56
C GLN A 743 17.44 -21.93 4.30
N CYS A 744 17.71 -23.15 3.84
CA CYS A 744 18.48 -23.41 2.62
C CYS A 744 17.84 -22.74 1.41
N MET A 745 16.55 -23.01 1.21
CA MET A 745 15.77 -22.54 0.08
C MET A 745 15.65 -21.02 0.09
N ILE A 746 15.40 -20.42 1.25
CA ILE A 746 15.36 -18.95 1.40
C ILE A 746 16.73 -18.38 1.03
N TRP A 747 17.83 -18.89 1.60
CA TRP A 747 19.18 -18.41 1.28
C TRP A 747 19.53 -18.55 -0.21
N GLU A 748 19.18 -19.68 -0.84
CA GLU A 748 19.44 -19.93 -2.26
C GLU A 748 18.72 -18.91 -3.15
N VAL A 749 17.44 -18.63 -2.88
CA VAL A 749 16.66 -17.64 -3.63
C VAL A 749 17.24 -16.24 -3.47
N PHE A 750 17.49 -15.81 -2.23
CA PHE A 750 18.03 -14.47 -1.97
C PHE A 750 19.44 -14.31 -2.57
N ALA A 751 20.30 -15.32 -2.42
CA ALA A 751 21.62 -15.31 -3.02
C ALA A 751 21.55 -15.26 -4.56
N ALA A 752 20.61 -15.95 -5.21
CA ALA A 752 20.45 -15.89 -6.67
C ALA A 752 20.13 -14.48 -7.19
N ARG A 753 19.49 -13.65 -6.36
CA ARG A 753 19.16 -12.25 -6.66
C ARG A 753 20.14 -11.24 -6.04
N GLY A 754 21.32 -11.67 -5.60
CA GLY A 754 22.37 -10.78 -5.09
C GLY A 754 22.22 -10.38 -3.61
N LEU A 755 21.29 -10.99 -2.87
CA LEU A 755 21.09 -10.81 -1.42
C LEU A 755 21.70 -11.97 -0.61
N GLY A 756 22.88 -12.43 -1.01
CA GLY A 756 23.62 -13.51 -0.39
C GLY A 756 24.22 -13.18 0.98
N PHE A 757 24.91 -14.16 1.55
CA PHE A 757 25.43 -14.14 2.91
C PHE A 757 26.37 -12.96 3.20
N ASN A 758 27.17 -12.53 2.23
CA ASN A 758 28.10 -11.41 2.38
C ASN A 758 27.60 -10.09 1.76
N ALA A 759 26.33 -10.03 1.36
CA ALA A 759 25.74 -8.78 0.86
C ALA A 759 25.82 -7.69 1.93
N GLN A 760 25.89 -6.43 1.51
CA GLN A 760 25.93 -5.29 2.42
C GLN A 760 24.87 -4.28 2.02
N GLN A 761 24.03 -3.88 2.98
CA GLN A 761 22.98 -2.90 2.73
C GLN A 761 23.48 -1.45 2.78
N GLY A 762 24.58 -1.19 3.49
CA GLY A 762 25.03 0.17 3.74
C GLY A 762 24.07 0.94 4.66
N ASN A 763 23.84 2.21 4.35
CA ASN A 763 22.88 3.07 5.04
C ASN A 763 21.50 2.94 4.39
N THR A 764 20.47 2.65 5.20
CA THR A 764 19.08 2.51 4.76
C THR A 764 18.47 3.78 4.14
N ASP A 765 19.05 4.94 4.45
CA ASP A 765 18.71 6.24 3.87
C ASP A 765 19.53 6.58 2.61
N SER A 766 20.35 5.64 2.14
CA SER A 766 21.04 5.68 0.85
C SER A 766 20.58 4.51 -0.02
N ARG A 767 20.61 4.75 -1.33
CA ARG A 767 20.31 3.72 -2.34
C ARG A 767 21.47 3.54 -3.31
N THR A 768 22.69 3.84 -2.88
CA THR A 768 23.87 3.89 -3.77
C THR A 768 25.09 3.18 -3.21
N ASP A 769 24.95 2.57 -2.03
CA ASP A 769 26.02 1.96 -1.25
C ASP A 769 25.77 0.47 -0.98
N GLN A 770 24.71 -0.10 -1.56
CA GLN A 770 24.43 -1.53 -1.50
C GLN A 770 25.50 -2.32 -2.27
N ILE A 771 25.92 -3.46 -1.72
CA ILE A 771 26.86 -4.39 -2.34
C ILE A 771 26.19 -5.75 -2.43
N GLU A 772 26.00 -6.24 -3.65
CA GLU A 772 25.42 -7.57 -3.88
C GLU A 772 26.41 -8.70 -3.60
N ASP A 773 25.87 -9.84 -3.21
CA ASP A 773 26.60 -11.09 -3.03
C ASP A 773 25.73 -12.26 -3.47
N PHE A 774 26.35 -13.27 -4.08
CA PHE A 774 25.64 -14.46 -4.58
C PHE A 774 26.00 -15.73 -3.79
N THR A 775 26.66 -15.59 -2.64
CA THR A 775 27.07 -16.74 -1.83
C THR A 775 25.99 -17.14 -0.83
N VAL A 776 25.81 -18.43 -0.61
CA VAL A 776 25.01 -18.97 0.50
C VAL A 776 25.88 -19.16 1.74
N PRO A 777 25.31 -19.19 2.96
CA PRO A 777 26.10 -19.40 4.17
C PRO A 777 26.85 -20.74 4.14
N PRO A 778 28.03 -20.84 4.79
CA PRO A 778 28.74 -22.10 4.92
C PRO A 778 27.86 -23.22 5.50
N SER A 779 28.01 -24.45 5.03
CA SER A 779 27.14 -25.59 5.42
C SER A 779 27.21 -25.96 6.90
N ASN A 780 28.22 -25.47 7.64
CA ASN A 780 28.34 -25.63 9.09
C ASN A 780 27.71 -24.48 9.89
N THR A 781 27.07 -23.52 9.23
CA THR A 781 26.35 -22.42 9.87
C THR A 781 25.17 -22.98 10.65
N PRO A 782 24.98 -22.62 11.94
CA PRO A 782 23.90 -23.17 12.76
C PRO A 782 22.49 -22.98 12.18
N THR A 783 22.25 -21.88 11.45
CA THR A 783 20.97 -21.64 10.76
C THR A 783 20.68 -22.67 9.67
N LEU A 784 21.73 -23.31 9.13
CA LEU A 784 21.62 -24.40 8.15
C LEU A 784 21.65 -25.79 8.81
N ALA A 785 21.56 -25.91 10.14
CA ALA A 785 21.61 -27.21 10.82
C ALA A 785 20.46 -28.15 10.41
N ASN A 786 19.30 -27.57 10.06
CA ASN A 786 18.15 -28.30 9.52
C ASN A 786 18.14 -28.39 8.00
N CYS A 787 19.11 -27.74 7.34
CA CYS A 787 19.56 -28.10 6.00
C CYS A 787 20.35 -29.40 6.12
N SER A 788 19.65 -30.45 6.54
CA SER A 788 20.23 -31.78 6.58
C SER A 788 20.72 -32.07 5.17
N SER A 789 22.05 -32.16 5.06
CA SER A 789 22.74 -32.68 3.89
C SER A 789 21.92 -33.83 3.37
N LEU A 790 21.27 -33.64 2.22
CA LEU A 790 20.74 -34.73 1.45
C LEU A 790 21.94 -35.65 1.27
N SER A 791 21.93 -36.79 1.98
CA SER A 791 22.84 -37.90 1.72
C SER A 791 22.93 -38.01 0.20
N THR A 792 24.12 -38.30 -0.32
CA THR A 792 24.39 -38.57 -1.73
C THR A 792 23.44 -39.58 -2.40
N ASP A 793 22.54 -40.21 -1.63
CA ASP A 793 21.43 -41.01 -2.10
C ASP A 793 20.24 -40.19 -2.65
N LYS A 794 19.98 -38.97 -2.15
CA LYS A 794 18.84 -38.12 -2.58
C LYS A 794 19.18 -37.08 -3.64
N PHE A 795 20.47 -36.76 -3.83
CA PHE A 795 20.95 -35.98 -5.00
C PHE A 795 20.69 -36.67 -6.35
N SER A 796 20.22 -37.93 -6.33
CA SER A 796 19.74 -38.61 -7.53
C SER A 796 18.27 -38.34 -7.85
N GLU A 797 17.48 -37.76 -6.93
CA GLU A 797 16.04 -37.50 -7.12
C GLU A 797 15.74 -36.16 -7.81
N ASP A 798 16.51 -35.10 -7.54
CA ASP A 798 16.20 -33.73 -8.03
C ASP A 798 16.59 -33.46 -9.49
N ASP A 799 17.41 -34.31 -10.11
CA ASP A 799 17.80 -34.17 -11.51
C ASP A 799 16.78 -34.79 -12.48
N VAL A 800 15.78 -35.54 -11.98
CA VAL A 800 14.82 -36.26 -12.84
C VAL A 800 13.39 -36.13 -12.33
N LYS A 801 12.55 -35.35 -13.04
CA LYS A 801 11.11 -35.21 -12.81
C LYS A 801 10.34 -36.29 -13.60
N ILE A 802 9.41 -37.00 -12.95
CA ILE A 802 8.56 -38.03 -13.57
C ILE A 802 7.08 -37.61 -13.50
N PHE A 803 6.44 -37.42 -14.65
CA PHE A 803 5.04 -36.98 -14.72
C PHE A 803 4.34 -37.44 -16.01
N PRO A 804 3.01 -37.57 -16.01
CA PRO A 804 2.14 -37.59 -14.84
C PRO A 804 2.34 -38.88 -14.03
N ASN A 805 2.24 -38.78 -12.71
CA ASN A 805 2.28 -39.92 -11.81
C ASN A 805 1.21 -39.73 -10.72
N PRO A 806 0.02 -40.33 -10.84
CA PRO A 806 -0.29 -41.49 -11.68
C PRO A 806 -0.30 -41.25 -13.20
N THR A 807 0.12 -42.25 -13.98
CA THR A 807 0.12 -42.24 -15.47
C THR A 807 -1.04 -43.07 -16.03
N GLN A 808 -1.60 -42.64 -17.17
CA GLN A 808 -2.64 -43.39 -17.89
C GLN A 808 -2.14 -44.05 -19.19
N THR A 809 -1.48 -43.32 -20.08
CA THR A 809 -1.00 -43.87 -21.37
C THR A 809 0.44 -43.52 -21.68
N GLN A 810 0.97 -42.48 -21.02
CA GLN A 810 2.32 -41.99 -21.24
C GLN A 810 2.94 -41.52 -19.92
N LEU A 811 4.23 -41.75 -19.78
CA LEU A 811 5.04 -41.32 -18.65
C LEU A 811 6.23 -40.53 -19.16
N SER A 812 6.33 -39.27 -18.80
CA SER A 812 7.46 -38.40 -19.14
C SER A 812 8.51 -38.40 -18.04
N ILE A 813 9.77 -38.40 -18.47
CA ILE A 813 10.97 -38.33 -17.63
C ILE A 813 11.74 -37.10 -18.11
N SER A 814 11.85 -36.08 -17.26
CA SER A 814 12.49 -34.80 -17.59
C SER A 814 13.70 -34.56 -16.72
N THR A 815 14.80 -34.05 -17.29
CA THR A 815 16.02 -33.71 -16.56
C THR A 815 16.49 -32.30 -16.88
N SER A 816 17.00 -31.59 -15.85
CA SER A 816 17.61 -30.26 -15.97
C SER A 816 19.07 -30.31 -16.45
N LYS A 817 19.69 -31.50 -16.48
CA LYS A 817 21.08 -31.74 -16.92
C LYS A 817 21.16 -32.80 -18.01
N ASN A 818 22.20 -32.76 -18.84
CA ASN A 818 22.49 -33.86 -19.77
C ASN A 818 23.08 -35.05 -19.00
N LEU A 819 22.31 -36.14 -18.87
CA LEU A 819 22.72 -37.36 -18.16
C LEU A 819 23.40 -38.37 -19.10
N GLY A 820 23.55 -38.07 -20.39
CA GLY A 820 24.12 -38.96 -21.39
C GLY A 820 23.29 -40.23 -21.59
N ASN A 821 23.92 -41.31 -22.07
CA ASN A 821 23.25 -42.59 -22.28
C ASN A 821 22.90 -43.27 -20.95
N VAL A 822 21.60 -43.44 -20.70
CA VAL A 822 21.05 -44.12 -19.53
C VAL A 822 20.30 -45.38 -19.93
N THR A 823 20.23 -46.35 -19.01
CA THR A 823 19.32 -47.49 -19.08
C THR A 823 18.13 -47.22 -18.18
N ILE A 824 16.93 -47.22 -18.78
CA ILE A 824 15.66 -46.96 -18.12
C ILE A 824 14.88 -48.27 -18.06
N THR A 825 14.44 -48.66 -16.87
CA THR A 825 13.79 -49.94 -16.60
C THR A 825 12.54 -49.73 -15.75
N LEU A 826 11.38 -50.27 -16.16
CA LEU A 826 10.22 -50.41 -15.26
C LEU A 826 10.14 -51.85 -14.76
N LEU A 827 9.98 -51.99 -13.45
CA LEU A 827 9.83 -53.26 -12.73
C LEU A 827 8.41 -53.35 -12.16
N ASP A 828 7.77 -54.51 -12.25
CA ASP A 828 6.55 -54.79 -11.51
C ASP A 828 6.84 -55.06 -10.01
N THR A 829 5.79 -55.20 -9.20
CA THR A 829 5.91 -55.47 -7.75
C THR A 829 6.59 -56.79 -7.40
N ASN A 830 6.74 -57.71 -8.36
CA ASN A 830 7.49 -58.97 -8.20
C ASN A 830 8.95 -58.85 -8.67
N GLY A 831 9.39 -57.65 -9.07
CA GLY A 831 10.74 -57.39 -9.56
C GLY A 831 10.98 -57.84 -11.01
N ARG A 832 9.93 -58.15 -11.78
CA ARG A 832 10.08 -58.49 -13.22
C ARG A 832 10.20 -57.21 -14.03
N VAL A 833 11.16 -57.16 -14.94
CA VAL A 833 11.32 -56.05 -15.90
C VAL A 833 10.18 -56.12 -16.92
N VAL A 834 9.33 -55.09 -16.94
CA VAL A 834 8.20 -54.96 -17.88
C VAL A 834 8.48 -53.98 -19.02
N PHE A 835 9.48 -53.11 -18.85
CA PHE A 835 9.92 -52.16 -19.87
C PHE A 835 11.42 -51.91 -19.71
N LEU A 836 12.16 -51.83 -20.82
CA LEU A 836 13.58 -51.52 -20.84
C LEU A 836 13.93 -50.69 -22.08
N LEU A 837 14.61 -49.57 -21.87
CA LEU A 837 15.04 -48.66 -22.92
C LEU A 837 16.46 -48.15 -22.63
N GLN A 838 17.32 -48.11 -23.63
CA GLN A 838 18.60 -47.40 -23.56
C GLN A 838 18.53 -46.19 -24.48
N LYS A 839 18.72 -45.00 -23.91
CA LYS A 839 18.64 -43.74 -24.65
C LYS A 839 19.48 -42.66 -23.98
N GLU A 840 19.92 -41.69 -24.77
CA GLU A 840 20.46 -40.46 -24.23
C GLU A 840 19.34 -39.66 -23.56
N LEU A 841 19.56 -39.25 -22.31
CA LEU A 841 18.60 -38.50 -21.52
C LEU A 841 19.07 -37.05 -21.36
N PHE A 842 18.55 -36.20 -22.25
CA PHE A 842 18.69 -34.75 -22.27
C PHE A 842 17.30 -34.14 -22.48
N ASN A 843 16.92 -33.17 -21.65
CA ASN A 843 15.57 -32.60 -21.56
C ASN A 843 14.52 -33.66 -21.17
N THR A 844 13.42 -33.77 -21.93
CA THR A 844 12.30 -34.66 -21.63
C THR A 844 12.22 -35.81 -22.63
N ILE A 845 12.02 -37.02 -22.13
CA ILE A 845 11.64 -38.19 -22.92
C ILE A 845 10.30 -38.72 -22.45
N THR A 846 9.54 -39.30 -23.37
CA THR A 846 8.23 -39.89 -23.07
C THR A 846 8.25 -41.39 -23.34
N LEU A 847 7.72 -42.15 -22.39
CA LEU A 847 7.52 -43.60 -22.48
C LEU A 847 6.04 -43.90 -22.71
N ASP A 848 5.74 -44.82 -23.63
CA ASP A 848 4.38 -45.34 -23.82
C ASP A 848 4.09 -46.41 -22.75
N THR A 849 3.13 -46.12 -21.88
CA THR A 849 2.69 -47.00 -20.78
C THR A 849 1.33 -47.63 -21.06
N SER A 850 0.77 -47.47 -22.26
CA SER A 850 -0.57 -47.97 -22.64
C SER A 850 -0.73 -49.49 -22.52
N GLN A 851 0.36 -50.25 -22.66
CA GLN A 851 0.37 -51.71 -22.58
C GLN A 851 0.59 -52.24 -21.15
N LEU A 852 0.84 -51.36 -20.17
CA LEU A 852 1.02 -51.74 -18.77
C LEU A 852 -0.34 -51.91 -18.09
N GLN A 853 -0.46 -52.94 -17.25
CA GLN A 853 -1.66 -53.14 -16.43
C GLN A 853 -1.72 -52.08 -15.31
N THR A 854 -2.93 -51.69 -14.88
CA THR A 854 -3.13 -50.87 -13.68
C THR A 854 -2.41 -51.47 -12.49
N GLY A 855 -1.65 -50.65 -11.78
CA GLY A 855 -0.87 -51.12 -10.64
C GLY A 855 0.39 -50.30 -10.39
N LEU A 856 1.21 -50.84 -9.49
CA LEU A 856 2.42 -50.19 -9.00
C LEU A 856 3.66 -50.70 -9.72
N TYR A 857 4.49 -49.78 -10.19
CA TYR A 857 5.78 -50.07 -10.83
C TYR A 857 6.92 -49.31 -10.15
N ILE A 858 8.13 -49.85 -10.28
CA ILE A 858 9.37 -49.16 -9.89
C ILE A 858 10.12 -48.80 -11.17
N LEU A 859 10.33 -47.51 -11.40
CA LEU A 859 11.16 -46.98 -12.47
C LEU A 859 12.60 -46.84 -11.98
N ASN A 860 13.54 -47.45 -12.69
CA ASN A 860 14.97 -47.35 -12.46
C ASN A 860 15.64 -46.68 -13.67
N ILE A 861 16.48 -45.67 -13.43
CA ILE A 861 17.26 -44.96 -14.47
C ILE A 861 18.72 -45.01 -14.05
N LYS A 862 19.60 -45.60 -14.88
CA LYS A 862 20.99 -45.84 -14.47
C LYS A 862 22.00 -45.70 -15.61
N ASN A 863 23.16 -45.10 -15.30
CA ASN A 863 24.39 -45.18 -16.08
C ASN A 863 25.60 -45.45 -15.15
N SER A 864 26.84 -45.23 -15.61
CA SER A 864 28.04 -45.46 -14.80
C SER A 864 28.22 -44.50 -13.61
N ASN A 865 27.60 -43.31 -13.67
CA ASN A 865 27.81 -42.20 -12.74
C ASN A 865 26.51 -41.68 -12.09
N PHE A 866 25.35 -42.20 -12.49
CA PHE A 866 24.01 -41.78 -12.07
C PHE A 866 23.08 -42.99 -11.88
N SER A 867 22.27 -42.98 -10.82
CA SER A 867 21.27 -44.01 -10.56
C SER A 867 20.08 -43.39 -9.82
N HIS A 868 18.89 -43.46 -10.40
CA HIS A 868 17.64 -42.95 -9.83
C HIS A 868 16.58 -44.06 -9.77
N ASN A 869 15.77 -44.06 -8.71
CA ASN A 869 14.66 -44.98 -8.54
C ASN A 869 13.42 -44.22 -8.09
N THR A 870 12.29 -44.39 -8.77
CA THR A 870 11.03 -43.81 -8.32
C THR A 870 9.87 -44.79 -8.44
N LYS A 871 8.82 -44.49 -7.68
CA LYS A 871 7.55 -45.21 -7.66
C LYS A 871 6.64 -44.64 -8.77
N VAL A 872 6.13 -45.49 -9.66
CA VAL A 872 5.17 -45.08 -10.72
C VAL A 872 3.84 -45.79 -10.52
N ILE A 873 2.77 -45.03 -10.41
CA ILE A 873 1.40 -45.53 -10.31
C ILE A 873 0.78 -45.49 -11.72
N LYS A 874 0.30 -46.62 -12.21
CA LYS A 874 -0.49 -46.73 -13.45
C LYS A 874 -1.94 -46.90 -13.06
N ASP A 875 -2.78 -45.94 -13.45
CA ASP A 875 -4.24 -46.01 -13.25
C ASP A 875 -4.93 -46.81 -14.35
#